data_AF-A0A8H7H7F4-F1
#
_entry.id   AF-A0A8H7H7F4-F1
#
_cell.length_a   1.000
_cell.length_b   1.000
_cell.length_c   1.000
_cell.angle_alpha   90.00
_cell.angle_beta   90.00
_cell.angle_gamma   90.00
#
_symmetry.space_group_name_H-M   'P 1'
#
loop_
_entity.id
_entity.type
_entity.pdbx_description
1 polymer ?
#
loop_
_entity_poly.entity_id
_entity_poly.type
_entity_poly.pdbx_seq_one_letter_code
_entity_poly.pdbx_strand_id
1 'polypeptide(L)'
;MPPKRKADTEDGPAKKKAATAPKLKKSKAPNWNEDSGYSNEKPTTEWARKCVDRWCLLPPYNTRMTEKHWQDYYNERSALDKINSSGAPESKEIVSEELCQDTWKILRGAARDLASIVLGSKLDDEDRKKHIARTLMGSLYFTELWGNDEGDDTPREVQAKSRLYSPFGVGTSIDFYYFYHLRPRMFGKGERFASFYAKSRPIVEIDPENPTACSATKRNANGAIKAASDAITVFDRNGSKSKGTTAANVKSFEQAIFGVEGWISPLKLVEILFAAGTVMRYREQDKESPKSVLAKFQYFDGETNGRALLAEELKLLAELEAREPASPEVCIPQRMLLLARQGDGGSEPGPSNQRTSVQSDLGVRSSLAGPASISLKVVAVWNYLSSPTNMPPASNKRPKKLSTCDGPNNDFASRSPTLTPETLGRKGFLAFPDELVYLIFSYYTEIKIEDILVNSTSLPNHFLDRFKALRNLSQLCQLSRKMYLPLLWERVQICVATGGAWYREHGKNMERKSEGLLKSPHLWPYVRTLTVCFTRFEPRKVIPPFVRLLKALPNLQTLEIPHAHGSMTSILKSYFEGNVFPTIQKVVMPTCAHEILRCCPGIREVTCNEGDGGTLVSALVSAGCSSLEVLEGIAAGPLQMKRLVNQRPPLRRVQINVRMKDPEKNIKSFSKFPSLRVIELDSGQEDVGPLVKIATDTLRSCAMPPAGGSKKTRKGDLVVNKDDEVAFNSGLTIDQRLVRVVRFDRLGWQWLSQREKWTPAQFIPIKFEEYPVS
;
A
#
# COMPACT_ATOMS: atom_id res chain seq x y z
N MET A 1 57.94 33.19 22.73
CA MET A 1 58.09 34.35 21.83
C MET A 1 57.43 34.02 20.49
N PRO A 2 56.31 34.67 20.13
CA PRO A 2 55.76 34.65 18.78
C PRO A 2 56.25 35.85 17.95
N PRO A 3 56.29 35.76 16.60
CA PRO A 3 56.87 36.80 15.76
C PRO A 3 55.95 38.03 15.64
N LYS A 4 56.58 39.20 15.66
CA LYS A 4 55.97 40.53 15.52
C LYS A 4 55.25 40.66 14.17
N ARG A 5 53.95 40.97 14.21
CA ARG A 5 53.19 41.44 13.04
C ARG A 5 53.70 42.82 12.62
N LYS A 6 54.02 42.96 11.33
CA LYS A 6 54.24 44.26 10.66
C LYS A 6 52.89 44.95 10.49
N ALA A 7 52.87 46.26 10.73
CA ALA A 7 51.75 47.13 10.38
C ALA A 7 51.76 47.34 8.87
N ASP A 8 50.72 46.83 8.20
CA ASP A 8 50.48 47.07 6.78
C ASP A 8 49.70 48.38 6.61
N THR A 9 50.18 49.14 5.64
CA THR A 9 49.80 50.49 5.23
C THR A 9 48.35 50.56 4.73
N GLU A 10 47.63 51.59 5.18
CA GLU A 10 46.31 51.98 4.66
C GLU A 10 46.43 52.55 3.24
N ASP A 11 46.39 51.70 2.21
CA ASP A 11 46.00 52.10 0.86
C ASP A 11 44.64 51.48 0.55
N GLY A 12 43.59 52.29 0.67
CA GLY A 12 42.21 51.89 0.39
C GLY A 12 42.05 51.42 -1.05
N PRO A 13 41.43 50.25 -1.31
CA PRO A 13 41.24 49.75 -2.66
C PRO A 13 40.36 50.73 -3.45
N ALA A 14 40.85 51.16 -4.61
CA ALA A 14 40.11 51.97 -5.57
C ALA A 14 38.70 51.40 -5.77
N LYS A 15 37.67 52.23 -5.53
CA LYS A 15 36.26 51.91 -5.79
C LYS A 15 36.12 51.39 -7.23
N LYS A 16 36.10 50.07 -7.41
CA LYS A 16 35.74 49.41 -8.68
C LYS A 16 34.35 49.94 -9.04
N LYS A 17 34.27 50.76 -10.10
CA LYS A 17 33.00 51.18 -10.70
C LYS A 17 32.15 49.93 -10.88
N ALA A 18 30.98 49.90 -10.24
CA ALA A 18 30.04 48.80 -10.35
C ALA A 18 29.82 48.51 -11.84
N ALA A 19 30.21 47.32 -12.29
CA ALA A 19 29.97 46.91 -13.66
C ALA A 19 28.47 47.03 -13.90
N THR A 20 28.09 47.90 -14.84
CA THR A 20 26.71 48.14 -15.24
C THR A 20 26.08 46.78 -15.51
N ALA A 21 25.03 46.42 -14.75
CA ALA A 21 24.39 45.13 -14.90
C ALA A 21 23.99 44.92 -16.38
N PRO A 22 24.24 43.73 -16.95
CA PRO A 22 23.91 43.47 -18.35
C PRO A 22 22.44 43.77 -18.59
N LYS A 23 22.14 44.61 -19.59
CA LYS A 23 20.76 44.95 -19.97
C LYS A 23 20.04 43.67 -20.39
N LEU A 24 18.95 43.34 -19.70
CA LEU A 24 18.09 42.21 -20.05
C LEU A 24 17.51 42.41 -21.45
N LYS A 25 17.35 41.31 -22.19
CA LYS A 25 16.69 41.34 -23.51
C LYS A 25 15.20 41.63 -23.34
N LYS A 26 14.62 42.35 -24.29
CA LYS A 26 13.17 42.60 -24.35
C LYS A 26 12.47 41.42 -25.04
N SER A 27 11.27 41.07 -24.60
CA SER A 27 10.40 40.14 -25.34
C SER A 27 9.97 40.76 -26.67
N LYS A 28 9.78 39.92 -27.69
CA LYS A 28 9.13 40.28 -28.95
C LYS A 28 7.64 39.98 -28.80
N ALA A 29 6.78 40.97 -29.04
CA ALA A 29 5.35 40.71 -29.07
C ALA A 29 5.03 39.67 -30.15
N PRO A 30 4.31 38.59 -29.82
CA PRO A 30 3.97 37.55 -30.76
C PRO A 30 3.02 38.08 -31.85
N ASN A 31 3.35 37.85 -33.12
CA ASN A 31 2.46 38.11 -34.23
C ASN A 31 1.96 36.78 -34.81
N TRP A 32 0.80 36.34 -34.35
CA TRP A 32 0.18 35.09 -34.80
C TRP A 32 -0.51 35.19 -36.18
N ASN A 33 -0.57 36.39 -36.77
CA ASN A 33 -1.30 36.65 -38.02
C ASN A 33 -0.41 36.67 -39.27
N GLU A 34 0.92 36.57 -39.12
CA GLU A 34 1.87 36.74 -40.24
C GLU A 34 1.98 35.51 -41.16
N ASP A 35 1.69 34.30 -40.67
CA ASP A 35 1.84 33.05 -41.44
C ASP A 35 0.54 32.67 -42.13
N SER A 36 0.58 32.57 -43.46
CA SER A 36 -0.57 32.18 -44.30
C SER A 36 -1.10 30.77 -44.03
N GLY A 37 -0.36 29.94 -43.28
CA GLY A 37 -0.81 28.63 -42.81
C GLY A 37 -1.74 28.66 -41.58
N TYR A 38 -2.02 29.84 -41.03
CA TYR A 38 -2.81 30.00 -39.82
C TYR A 38 -4.06 30.88 -40.04
N SER A 39 -5.14 30.59 -39.32
CA SER A 39 -6.36 31.39 -39.30
C SER A 39 -6.78 31.71 -37.87
N ASN A 40 -7.37 32.89 -37.66
CA ASN A 40 -8.04 33.23 -36.41
C ASN A 40 -9.52 32.79 -36.40
N GLU A 41 -10.06 32.41 -37.55
CA GLU A 41 -11.43 31.93 -37.66
C GLU A 41 -11.52 30.51 -37.12
N LYS A 42 -12.50 30.26 -36.23
CA LYS A 42 -12.75 28.92 -35.70
C LYS A 42 -13.00 27.95 -36.87
N PRO A 43 -12.32 26.80 -36.92
CA PRO A 43 -12.48 25.86 -38.02
C PRO A 43 -13.91 25.34 -38.08
N THR A 44 -14.44 25.11 -39.29
CA THR A 44 -15.85 24.73 -39.51
C THR A 44 -16.06 23.23 -39.64
N THR A 45 -14.97 22.46 -39.83
CA THR A 45 -15.03 21.01 -39.95
C THR A 45 -15.42 20.35 -38.61
N GLU A 46 -15.94 19.13 -38.66
CA GLU A 46 -16.58 18.49 -37.51
C GLU A 46 -15.58 18.20 -36.39
N TRP A 47 -14.49 17.50 -36.72
CA TRP A 47 -13.48 17.08 -35.75
C TRP A 47 -12.67 18.26 -35.22
N ALA A 48 -12.37 19.23 -36.07
CA ALA A 48 -11.69 20.45 -35.63
C ALA A 48 -12.55 21.19 -34.59
N ARG A 49 -13.85 21.39 -34.83
CA ARG A 49 -14.77 21.98 -33.83
C ARG A 49 -14.81 21.17 -32.55
N LYS A 50 -14.97 19.84 -32.65
CA LYS A 50 -14.94 18.96 -31.47
C LYS A 50 -13.66 19.12 -30.64
N CYS A 51 -12.50 19.27 -31.30
CA CYS A 51 -11.23 19.50 -30.60
C CYS A 51 -11.18 20.86 -29.92
N VAL A 52 -11.56 21.91 -30.66
CA VAL A 52 -11.57 23.29 -30.18
C VAL A 52 -12.48 23.43 -28.97
N ASP A 53 -13.70 22.90 -29.02
CA ASP A 53 -14.67 23.03 -27.94
C ASP A 53 -14.28 22.18 -26.73
N ARG A 54 -13.83 20.94 -26.95
CA ARG A 54 -13.48 20.01 -25.86
C ARG A 54 -12.28 20.50 -25.06
N TRP A 55 -11.21 20.95 -25.74
CA TRP A 55 -9.96 21.36 -25.11
C TRP A 55 -9.72 22.87 -25.05
N CYS A 56 -10.72 23.67 -25.42
CA CYS A 56 -10.67 25.13 -25.40
C CYS A 56 -9.48 25.70 -26.19
N LEU A 57 -9.24 25.15 -27.39
CA LEU A 57 -8.10 25.53 -28.22
C LEU A 57 -8.24 26.96 -28.75
N LEU A 58 -7.17 27.73 -28.63
CA LEU A 58 -7.14 29.15 -29.01
C LEU A 58 -6.66 29.34 -30.46
N PRO A 59 -6.99 30.47 -31.11
CA PRO A 59 -6.36 30.86 -32.36
C PRO A 59 -4.90 31.27 -32.14
N PRO A 60 -4.00 31.00 -33.11
CA PRO A 60 -4.31 30.57 -34.47
C PRO A 60 -4.63 29.07 -34.62
N TYR A 61 -5.44 28.76 -35.63
CA TYR A 61 -5.76 27.41 -36.08
C TYR A 61 -4.98 27.08 -37.35
N ASN A 62 -4.35 25.90 -37.42
CA ASN A 62 -3.59 25.46 -38.58
C ASN A 62 -4.53 25.03 -39.72
N THR A 63 -4.59 25.84 -40.79
CA THR A 63 -5.46 25.60 -41.94
C THR A 63 -4.99 24.44 -42.81
N ARG A 64 -3.73 23.99 -42.63
CA ARG A 64 -3.16 22.84 -43.34
C ARG A 64 -3.51 21.49 -42.69
N MET A 65 -4.09 21.49 -41.49
CA MET A 65 -4.56 20.27 -40.87
C MET A 65 -5.80 19.74 -41.59
N THR A 66 -5.68 18.56 -42.18
CA THR A 66 -6.82 17.82 -42.75
C THR A 66 -7.77 17.40 -41.64
N GLU A 67 -9.02 17.09 -42.01
CA GLU A 67 -10.01 16.60 -41.06
C GLU A 67 -9.58 15.29 -40.39
N LYS A 68 -8.87 14.42 -41.12
CA LYS A 68 -8.29 13.20 -40.57
C LYS A 68 -7.27 13.51 -39.47
N HIS A 69 -6.39 14.50 -39.66
CA HIS A 69 -5.44 14.91 -38.61
C HIS A 69 -6.16 15.39 -37.34
N TRP A 70 -7.26 16.13 -37.48
CA TRP A 70 -8.08 16.53 -36.33
C TRP A 70 -8.76 15.35 -35.64
N GLN A 71 -9.23 14.36 -36.41
CA GLN A 71 -9.80 13.13 -35.87
C GLN A 71 -8.75 12.32 -35.09
N ASP A 72 -7.55 12.14 -35.64
CA ASP A 72 -6.46 11.42 -34.98
C ASP A 72 -6.01 12.14 -33.70
N TYR A 73 -5.89 13.47 -33.76
CA TYR A 73 -5.64 14.33 -32.59
C TYR A 73 -6.71 14.14 -31.50
N TYR A 74 -7.98 14.12 -31.90
CA TYR A 74 -9.10 13.94 -30.99
C TYR A 74 -9.03 12.57 -30.29
N ASN A 75 -8.79 11.52 -31.06
CA ASN A 75 -8.77 10.15 -30.57
C ASN A 75 -7.61 9.93 -29.58
N GLU A 76 -6.40 10.40 -29.92
CA GLU A 76 -5.23 10.29 -29.04
C GLU A 76 -5.44 11.02 -27.70
N ARG A 77 -5.87 12.30 -27.73
CA ARG A 77 -6.12 13.05 -26.48
C ARG A 77 -7.29 12.48 -25.69
N SER A 78 -8.32 11.95 -26.34
CA SER A 78 -9.43 11.29 -25.65
C SER A 78 -9.01 10.00 -24.96
N ALA A 79 -8.08 9.24 -25.54
CA ALA A 79 -7.49 8.08 -24.88
C ALA A 79 -6.62 8.49 -23.68
N LEU A 80 -5.82 9.55 -23.82
CA LEU A 80 -5.04 10.11 -22.70
C LEU A 80 -5.92 10.69 -21.59
N ASP A 81 -7.09 11.27 -21.90
CA ASP A 81 -8.07 11.72 -20.91
C ASP A 81 -8.51 10.53 -20.01
N LYS A 82 -8.74 9.34 -20.59
CA LYS A 82 -9.10 8.11 -19.83
C LYS A 82 -7.95 7.64 -18.95
N ILE A 83 -6.73 7.57 -19.48
CA ILE A 83 -5.53 7.19 -18.71
C ILE A 83 -5.31 8.16 -17.54
N ASN A 84 -5.57 9.45 -17.75
CA ASN A 84 -5.40 10.50 -16.75
C ASN A 84 -6.68 10.77 -15.92
N SER A 85 -7.57 9.79 -15.83
CA SER A 85 -8.78 9.81 -14.99
C SER A 85 -8.59 9.00 -13.72
N SER A 86 -8.75 9.65 -12.58
CA SER A 86 -8.67 8.97 -11.28
C SER A 86 -9.80 7.94 -11.17
N GLY A 87 -9.45 6.69 -10.85
CA GLY A 87 -10.40 5.57 -10.72
C GLY A 87 -10.64 4.75 -11.97
N ALA A 88 -10.22 5.23 -13.15
CA ALA A 88 -10.37 4.50 -14.41
C ALA A 88 -9.42 3.28 -14.46
N PRO A 89 -9.82 2.13 -15.02
CA PRO A 89 -8.96 0.95 -15.12
C PRO A 89 -7.71 1.19 -15.99
N GLU A 90 -7.78 2.10 -16.96
CA GLU A 90 -6.66 2.50 -17.82
C GLU A 90 -5.59 3.31 -17.06
N SER A 91 -5.93 3.89 -15.90
CA SER A 91 -4.97 4.67 -15.11
C SER A 91 -3.86 3.83 -14.45
N LYS A 92 -3.96 2.50 -14.48
CA LYS A 92 -2.97 1.57 -13.90
C LYS A 92 -1.55 1.82 -14.41
N GLU A 93 -1.38 2.29 -15.65
CA GLU A 93 -0.06 2.56 -16.24
C GLU A 93 0.66 3.77 -15.64
N ILE A 94 -0.07 4.67 -14.98
CA ILE A 94 0.49 5.91 -14.40
C ILE A 94 0.32 6.00 -12.87
N VAL A 95 -0.38 5.05 -12.27
CA VAL A 95 -0.47 4.91 -10.81
C VAL A 95 0.67 4.03 -10.32
N SER A 96 1.79 4.66 -9.96
CA SER A 96 2.93 3.95 -9.39
C SER A 96 2.74 3.76 -7.88
N GLU A 97 2.25 2.59 -7.48
CA GLU A 97 2.06 2.24 -6.06
C GLU A 97 3.37 2.30 -5.26
N GLU A 98 4.48 1.90 -5.89
CA GLU A 98 5.81 1.87 -5.29
C GLU A 98 6.41 3.26 -5.05
N LEU A 99 6.02 4.27 -5.83
CA LEU A 99 6.50 5.65 -5.69
C LEU A 99 5.95 6.34 -4.44
N CYS A 100 4.86 5.80 -3.87
CA CYS A 100 4.27 6.23 -2.61
C CYS A 100 3.83 7.72 -2.58
N GLN A 101 3.56 8.29 -3.76
CA GLN A 101 3.14 9.67 -3.95
C GLN A 101 1.87 9.73 -4.79
N ASP A 102 1.07 10.78 -4.56
CA ASP A 102 -0.18 10.98 -5.28
C ASP A 102 0.10 11.51 -6.70
N THR A 103 0.04 10.62 -7.68
CA THR A 103 0.20 10.92 -9.12
C THR A 103 -0.67 12.11 -9.56
N TRP A 104 -1.93 12.15 -9.12
CA TRP A 104 -2.89 13.17 -9.54
C TRP A 104 -2.53 14.54 -8.97
N LYS A 105 -2.06 14.57 -7.72
CA LYS A 105 -1.53 15.79 -7.10
C LYS A 105 -0.27 16.28 -7.81
N ILE A 106 0.60 15.38 -8.27
CA ILE A 106 1.80 15.74 -9.03
C ILE A 106 1.41 16.36 -10.38
N LEU A 107 0.53 15.72 -11.14
CA LEU A 107 0.05 16.23 -12.43
C LEU A 107 -0.65 17.59 -12.28
N ARG A 108 -1.56 17.71 -11.30
CA ARG A 108 -2.24 18.96 -10.99
C ARG A 108 -1.26 20.06 -10.57
N GLY A 109 -0.24 19.72 -9.78
CA GLY A 109 0.84 20.64 -9.43
C GLY A 109 1.59 21.12 -10.67
N ALA A 110 2.05 20.20 -11.53
CA ALA A 110 2.74 20.52 -12.77
C ALA A 110 1.93 21.45 -13.69
N ALA A 111 0.64 21.15 -13.88
CA ALA A 111 -0.29 21.99 -14.65
C ALA A 111 -0.39 23.41 -14.08
N ARG A 112 -0.48 23.56 -12.76
CA ARG A 112 -0.51 24.88 -12.09
C ARG A 112 0.77 25.67 -12.33
N ASP A 113 1.94 25.04 -12.25
CA ASP A 113 3.20 25.72 -12.53
C ASP A 113 3.25 26.21 -13.99
N LEU A 114 2.77 25.43 -14.96
CA LEU A 114 2.66 25.87 -16.35
C LEU A 114 1.84 27.17 -16.48
N ALA A 115 0.66 27.21 -15.86
CA ALA A 115 -0.17 28.42 -15.86
C ALA A 115 0.54 29.61 -15.18
N SER A 116 1.18 29.39 -14.02
CA SER A 116 1.99 30.41 -13.33
C SER A 116 3.06 31.00 -14.24
N ILE A 117 3.80 30.15 -14.94
CA ILE A 117 4.92 30.58 -15.78
C ILE A 117 4.40 31.44 -16.94
N VAL A 118 3.30 31.05 -17.58
CA VAL A 118 2.69 31.84 -18.67
C VAL A 118 2.12 33.16 -18.15
N LEU A 119 1.43 33.18 -17.01
CA LEU A 119 0.89 34.41 -16.43
C LEU A 119 1.99 35.44 -16.11
N GLY A 120 3.17 34.96 -15.73
CA GLY A 120 4.34 35.82 -15.50
C GLY A 120 5.07 36.26 -16.77
N SER A 121 4.61 35.91 -17.96
CA SER A 121 5.22 36.37 -19.22
C SER A 121 4.82 37.82 -19.54
N LYS A 122 5.60 38.46 -20.40
CA LYS A 122 5.30 39.80 -20.91
C LYS A 122 4.49 39.69 -22.19
N LEU A 123 3.17 39.85 -22.05
CA LEU A 123 2.22 40.00 -23.15
C LEU A 123 1.29 41.15 -22.77
N ASP A 124 1.16 42.15 -23.65
CA ASP A 124 0.38 43.36 -23.36
C ASP A 124 -1.13 43.06 -23.27
N ASP A 125 -1.58 42.02 -23.98
CA ASP A 125 -2.95 41.49 -23.89
C ASP A 125 -3.07 40.53 -22.70
N GLU A 126 -3.47 41.07 -21.55
CA GLU A 126 -3.62 40.32 -20.29
C GLU A 126 -4.71 39.24 -20.37
N ASP A 127 -5.80 39.48 -21.10
CA ASP A 127 -6.89 38.51 -21.23
C ASP A 127 -6.47 37.34 -22.11
N ARG A 128 -5.79 37.60 -23.24
CA ARG A 128 -5.20 36.54 -24.04
C ARG A 128 -4.15 35.76 -23.26
N LYS A 129 -3.32 36.42 -22.45
CA LYS A 129 -2.35 35.75 -21.57
C LYS A 129 -3.04 34.81 -20.59
N LYS A 130 -4.14 35.24 -19.96
CA LYS A 130 -4.97 34.41 -19.07
C LYS A 130 -5.56 33.22 -19.81
N HIS A 131 -6.13 33.42 -21.00
CA HIS A 131 -6.67 32.32 -21.80
C HIS A 131 -5.60 31.28 -22.16
N ILE A 132 -4.42 31.72 -22.60
CA ILE A 132 -3.30 30.80 -22.89
C ILE A 132 -2.92 30.01 -21.65
N ALA A 133 -2.79 30.66 -20.49
CA ALA A 133 -2.45 29.99 -19.23
C ALA A 133 -3.52 28.96 -18.80
N ARG A 134 -4.80 29.32 -18.91
CA ARG A 134 -5.94 28.45 -18.57
C ARG A 134 -6.02 27.22 -19.47
N THR A 135 -5.89 27.41 -20.79
CA THR A 135 -5.91 26.29 -21.75
C THR A 135 -4.68 25.39 -21.56
N LEU A 136 -3.49 25.97 -21.35
CA LEU A 136 -2.26 25.19 -21.17
C LEU A 136 -2.31 24.30 -19.91
N MET A 137 -2.97 24.75 -18.85
CA MET A 137 -3.17 23.98 -17.61
C MET A 137 -3.89 22.65 -17.85
N GLY A 138 -4.79 22.59 -18.84
CA GLY A 138 -5.51 21.38 -19.24
C GLY A 138 -4.90 20.58 -20.38
N SER A 139 -3.68 20.93 -20.81
CA SER A 139 -3.01 20.32 -21.97
C SER A 139 -1.84 19.41 -21.61
N LEU A 140 -1.63 19.14 -20.32
CA LEU A 140 -0.58 18.27 -19.82
C LEU A 140 -1.12 16.88 -19.43
N TYR A 141 -0.45 15.84 -19.92
CA TYR A 141 -0.82 14.44 -19.67
C TYR A 141 0.40 13.62 -19.22
N PHE A 142 0.21 12.66 -18.32
CA PHE A 142 1.12 11.53 -18.21
C PHE A 142 0.82 10.53 -19.32
N THR A 143 1.88 10.00 -19.92
CA THR A 143 1.80 8.85 -20.82
C THR A 143 2.35 7.58 -20.17
N GLU A 144 3.24 7.70 -19.19
CA GLU A 144 3.74 6.60 -18.36
C GLU A 144 4.29 7.19 -17.06
N LEU A 145 4.06 6.53 -15.92
CA LEU A 145 4.72 6.90 -14.67
C LEU A 145 5.03 5.66 -13.84
N TRP A 146 6.31 5.49 -13.55
CA TRP A 146 6.81 4.46 -12.67
C TRP A 146 7.85 5.04 -11.72
N GLY A 147 7.95 4.49 -10.52
CA GLY A 147 8.99 4.85 -9.58
C GLY A 147 8.89 4.03 -8.31
N ASN A 148 9.91 4.10 -7.46
CA ASN A 148 9.93 3.43 -6.17
C ASN A 148 10.58 4.31 -5.10
N ASP A 149 10.26 4.04 -3.83
CA ASP A 149 10.71 4.76 -2.65
C ASP A 149 11.77 3.95 -1.85
N GLU A 150 12.73 4.61 -1.19
CA GLU A 150 13.64 3.98 -0.22
C GLU A 150 12.93 3.58 1.09
N GLY A 151 11.67 4.01 1.27
CA GLY A 151 10.82 3.75 2.42
C GLY A 151 10.75 4.92 3.41
N ASP A 152 11.28 6.07 3.03
CA ASP A 152 11.27 7.32 3.79
C ASP A 152 10.53 8.46 3.06
N ASP A 153 9.63 8.11 2.13
CA ASP A 153 8.94 9.02 1.20
C ASP A 153 9.88 9.75 0.21
N THR A 154 11.14 9.31 0.07
CA THR A 154 12.07 9.84 -0.94
C THR A 154 12.28 8.83 -2.06
N PRO A 155 11.98 9.22 -3.32
CA PRO A 155 12.04 8.28 -4.42
C PRO A 155 13.47 7.82 -4.60
N ARG A 156 13.66 6.51 -4.64
CA ARG A 156 14.90 5.92 -5.10
C ARG A 156 15.00 6.08 -6.62
N GLU A 157 13.93 5.75 -7.34
CA GLU A 157 13.88 5.82 -8.80
C GLU A 157 12.56 6.44 -9.26
N VAL A 158 12.61 7.27 -10.31
CA VAL A 158 11.43 7.81 -11.01
C VAL A 158 11.68 7.74 -12.51
N GLN A 159 10.70 7.22 -13.23
CA GLN A 159 10.61 7.24 -14.69
C GLN A 159 9.26 7.84 -15.05
N ALA A 160 9.26 9.08 -15.54
CA ALA A 160 8.06 9.79 -15.92
C ALA A 160 8.11 10.14 -17.41
N LYS A 161 7.06 9.75 -18.15
CA LYS A 161 6.80 10.21 -19.50
C LYS A 161 5.55 11.07 -19.49
N SER A 162 5.65 12.24 -20.09
CA SER A 162 4.53 13.17 -20.19
C SER A 162 4.47 13.80 -21.57
N ARG A 163 3.32 14.37 -21.89
CA ARG A 163 3.08 15.09 -23.15
C ARG A 163 2.36 16.40 -22.85
N LEU A 164 2.86 17.49 -23.42
CA LEU A 164 2.23 18.81 -23.39
C LEU A 164 1.74 19.17 -24.79
N TYR A 165 0.44 19.33 -24.96
CA TYR A 165 -0.13 19.84 -26.21
C TYR A 165 -0.08 21.37 -26.23
N SER A 166 0.07 21.94 -27.44
CA SER A 166 -0.10 23.37 -27.64
C SER A 166 -1.49 23.82 -27.15
N PRO A 167 -1.61 25.01 -26.52
CA PRO A 167 -2.91 25.60 -26.19
C PRO A 167 -3.62 26.16 -27.44
N PHE A 168 -2.94 26.20 -28.59
CA PHE A 168 -3.48 26.65 -29.86
C PHE A 168 -3.92 25.47 -30.73
N GLY A 169 -4.79 25.75 -31.71
CA GLY A 169 -5.21 24.76 -32.69
C GLY A 169 -4.17 24.48 -33.79
N VAL A 170 -2.90 24.39 -33.43
CA VAL A 170 -1.78 24.17 -34.37
C VAL A 170 -1.40 22.70 -34.54
N GLY A 171 -1.90 21.82 -33.66
CA GLY A 171 -1.75 20.37 -33.77
C GLY A 171 -0.41 19.79 -33.27
N THR A 172 0.43 20.60 -32.62
CA THR A 172 1.73 20.20 -32.10
C THR A 172 1.68 19.81 -30.62
N SER A 173 2.61 18.96 -30.21
CA SER A 173 2.88 18.65 -28.81
C SER A 173 4.38 18.54 -28.53
N ILE A 174 4.75 18.41 -27.25
CA ILE A 174 6.10 18.05 -26.84
C ILE A 174 6.02 16.82 -25.95
N ASP A 175 6.85 15.83 -26.28
CA ASP A 175 7.04 14.63 -25.46
C ASP A 175 8.23 14.81 -24.53
N PHE A 176 8.05 14.33 -23.30
CA PHE A 176 9.03 14.41 -22.25
C PHE A 176 9.37 13.03 -21.72
N TYR A 177 10.65 12.85 -21.37
CA TYR A 177 11.10 11.72 -20.58
C TYR A 177 12.00 12.22 -19.46
N TYR A 178 11.58 11.96 -18.23
CA TYR A 178 12.32 12.27 -17.02
C TYR A 178 12.72 10.97 -16.30
N PHE A 179 14.01 10.83 -16.04
CA PHE A 179 14.60 9.75 -15.29
C PHE A 179 15.32 10.32 -14.06
N TYR A 180 15.06 9.75 -12.90
CA TYR A 180 15.74 10.06 -11.64
C TYR A 180 16.14 8.76 -10.96
N HIS A 181 17.36 8.68 -10.46
CA HIS A 181 17.80 7.59 -9.59
C HIS A 181 18.79 8.12 -8.55
N LEU A 182 18.48 7.91 -7.28
CA LEU A 182 19.35 8.21 -6.16
C LEU A 182 19.37 7.01 -5.21
N ARG A 183 20.54 6.37 -5.11
CA ARG A 183 20.79 5.34 -4.11
C ARG A 183 21.98 5.72 -3.24
N PRO A 184 21.76 6.22 -2.01
CA PRO A 184 22.84 6.49 -1.08
C PRO A 184 23.51 5.16 -0.68
N ARG A 185 24.84 5.09 -0.78
CA ARG A 185 25.62 3.95 -0.28
C ARG A 185 26.34 4.39 1.00
N MET A 186 26.35 3.53 2.02
CA MET A 186 26.95 3.82 3.33
C MET A 186 28.43 4.21 3.23
N PHE A 187 29.15 3.62 2.28
CA PHE A 187 30.55 3.93 1.98
C PHE A 187 30.68 4.21 0.48
N GLY A 188 30.99 5.45 0.11
CA GLY A 188 31.26 5.87 -1.27
C GLY A 188 30.29 6.90 -1.84
N LYS A 189 30.55 7.34 -3.08
CA LYS A 189 29.65 8.20 -3.83
C LYS A 189 28.45 7.34 -4.25
N GLY A 190 27.28 7.59 -3.66
CA GLY A 190 26.04 6.87 -4.03
C GLY A 190 25.76 6.91 -5.53
N GLU A 191 24.88 6.03 -6.01
CA GLU A 191 24.43 6.06 -7.40
C GLU A 191 23.55 7.29 -7.58
N ARG A 192 23.91 8.16 -8.53
CA ARG A 192 23.19 9.39 -8.82
C ARG A 192 23.05 9.55 -10.33
N PHE A 193 21.84 9.35 -10.83
CA PHE A 193 21.52 9.56 -12.23
C PHE A 193 20.29 10.46 -12.33
N ALA A 194 20.32 11.41 -13.25
CA ALA A 194 19.14 12.20 -13.55
C ALA A 194 19.21 12.67 -15.00
N SER A 195 18.23 12.30 -15.81
CA SER A 195 18.22 12.64 -17.23
C SER A 195 16.86 13.21 -17.60
N PHE A 196 16.85 14.27 -18.41
CA PHE A 196 15.62 14.88 -18.88
C PHE A 196 15.72 15.22 -20.36
N TYR A 197 14.84 14.61 -21.15
CA TYR A 197 14.77 14.73 -22.60
C TYR A 197 13.42 15.34 -23.01
N ALA A 198 13.45 16.20 -24.03
CA ALA A 198 12.26 16.78 -24.62
C ALA A 198 12.34 16.68 -26.15
N LYS A 199 11.23 16.38 -26.82
CA LYS A 199 11.14 16.34 -28.28
C LYS A 199 9.84 16.97 -28.76
N SER A 200 9.94 17.91 -29.71
CA SER A 200 8.78 18.46 -30.40
C SER A 200 8.17 17.37 -31.29
N ARG A 201 6.85 17.22 -31.20
CA ARG A 201 6.07 16.23 -31.94
C ARG A 201 5.10 16.95 -32.87
N PRO A 202 5.35 16.94 -34.19
CA PRO A 202 4.43 17.52 -35.16
C PRO A 202 3.16 16.66 -35.29
N ILE A 203 2.13 17.23 -35.90
CA ILE A 203 0.83 16.54 -36.10
C ILE A 203 0.96 15.20 -36.84
N VAL A 204 1.93 15.07 -37.74
CA VAL A 204 2.18 13.85 -38.52
C VAL A 204 2.72 12.69 -37.68
N GLU A 205 3.20 12.95 -36.46
CA GLU A 205 3.68 11.93 -35.53
C GLU A 205 2.57 11.46 -34.55
N ILE A 206 1.34 11.97 -34.67
CA ILE A 206 0.20 11.52 -33.85
C ILE A 206 -0.11 10.06 -34.12
N ASP A 207 -0.36 9.32 -33.04
CA ASP A 207 -0.58 7.88 -33.07
C ASP A 207 -1.74 7.55 -32.12
N PRO A 208 -2.99 7.55 -32.62
CA PRO A 208 -4.16 7.26 -31.80
C PRO A 208 -4.22 5.78 -31.38
N GLU A 209 -3.48 4.89 -32.04
CA GLU A 209 -3.42 3.46 -31.69
C GLU A 209 -2.47 3.23 -30.50
N ASN A 210 -1.45 4.07 -30.36
CA ASN A 210 -0.51 4.04 -29.24
C ASN A 210 -0.35 5.42 -28.57
N PRO A 211 -1.38 5.90 -27.87
CA PRO A 211 -1.40 7.25 -27.32
C PRO A 211 -0.30 7.49 -26.26
N THR A 212 0.22 6.42 -25.64
CA THR A 212 1.25 6.48 -24.59
C THR A 212 2.69 6.46 -25.12
N ALA A 213 2.88 6.20 -26.42
CA ALA A 213 4.21 6.23 -27.04
C ALA A 213 4.89 7.59 -26.79
N CYS A 214 6.16 7.58 -26.35
CA CYS A 214 6.93 8.79 -26.10
C CYS A 214 8.06 8.91 -27.13
N SER A 215 7.96 9.92 -28.00
CA SER A 215 8.93 10.12 -29.10
C SER A 215 10.28 10.67 -28.63
N ALA A 216 10.37 11.18 -27.39
CA ALA A 216 11.62 11.72 -26.82
C ALA A 216 12.69 10.66 -26.52
N THR A 217 12.33 9.37 -26.56
CA THR A 217 13.23 8.26 -26.24
C THR A 217 13.26 7.17 -27.29
N LYS A 218 14.36 6.42 -27.30
CA LYS A 218 14.50 5.16 -28.03
C LYS A 218 15.24 4.14 -27.19
N ARG A 219 14.89 2.86 -27.32
CA ARG A 219 15.69 1.77 -26.75
C ARG A 219 16.87 1.51 -27.68
N ASN A 220 18.08 1.42 -27.12
CA ASN A 220 19.24 0.97 -27.88
C ASN A 220 19.26 -0.57 -27.99
N ALA A 221 20.26 -1.12 -28.71
CA ALA A 221 20.42 -2.57 -28.88
C ALA A 221 20.53 -3.36 -27.55
N ASN A 222 20.90 -2.69 -26.45
CA ASN A 222 21.02 -3.30 -25.12
C ASN A 222 19.74 -3.14 -24.27
N GLY A 223 18.66 -2.61 -24.85
CA GLY A 223 17.41 -2.33 -24.15
C GLY A 223 17.42 -1.10 -23.25
N ALA A 224 18.55 -0.37 -23.17
CA ALA A 224 18.66 0.85 -22.38
C ALA A 224 17.95 2.02 -23.08
N ILE A 225 17.19 2.79 -22.30
CA ILE A 225 16.50 3.98 -22.79
C ILE A 225 17.52 5.11 -22.99
N LYS A 226 17.52 5.72 -24.17
CA LYS A 226 18.32 6.89 -24.51
C LYS A 226 17.45 7.95 -25.18
N ALA A 227 17.93 9.19 -25.20
CA ALA A 227 17.32 10.24 -26.01
C ALA A 227 17.21 9.79 -27.49
N ALA A 228 16.07 10.10 -28.12
CA ALA A 228 15.95 10.00 -29.56
C ALA A 228 16.96 10.92 -30.27
N SER A 229 17.30 10.65 -31.53
CA SER A 229 18.36 11.39 -32.25
C SER A 229 18.06 12.88 -32.43
N ASP A 230 16.79 13.23 -32.47
CA ASP A 230 16.23 14.58 -32.60
C ASP A 230 15.67 15.14 -31.28
N ALA A 231 15.77 14.37 -30.19
CA ALA A 231 15.40 14.84 -28.86
C ALA A 231 16.51 15.72 -28.26
N ILE A 232 16.09 16.77 -27.56
CA ILE A 232 16.99 17.68 -26.86
C ILE A 232 17.21 17.16 -25.45
N THR A 233 18.48 16.89 -25.12
CA THR A 233 18.88 16.65 -23.73
C THR A 233 18.87 17.97 -22.96
N VAL A 234 17.82 18.22 -22.19
CA VAL A 234 17.68 19.43 -21.37
C VAL A 234 18.72 19.40 -20.24
N PHE A 235 18.84 18.26 -19.56
CA PHE A 235 19.99 17.93 -18.74
C PHE A 235 20.24 16.43 -18.65
N ASP A 236 21.47 16.08 -18.30
CA ASP A 236 21.88 14.71 -18.03
C ASP A 236 22.95 14.70 -16.94
N ARG A 237 22.76 13.87 -15.92
CA ARG A 237 23.64 13.72 -14.77
C ARG A 237 24.00 12.25 -14.62
N ASN A 238 25.31 12.00 -14.54
CA ASN A 238 25.87 10.70 -14.23
C ASN A 238 26.97 10.89 -13.17
N GLY A 239 26.65 10.52 -11.92
CA GLY A 239 27.50 10.76 -10.77
C GLY A 239 27.67 12.26 -10.50
N SER A 240 28.91 12.75 -10.54
CA SER A 240 29.25 14.17 -10.31
C SER A 240 29.25 15.02 -11.58
N LYS A 241 29.15 14.40 -12.76
CA LYS A 241 29.15 15.14 -14.03
C LYS A 241 27.72 15.50 -14.38
N SER A 242 27.49 16.77 -14.71
CA SER A 242 26.21 17.24 -15.24
C SER A 242 26.41 17.98 -16.56
N LYS A 243 25.58 17.67 -17.54
CA LYS A 243 25.44 18.40 -18.80
C LYS A 243 24.09 19.09 -18.78
N GLY A 244 24.04 20.31 -19.28
CA GLY A 244 22.80 21.06 -19.46
C GLY A 244 22.69 21.62 -20.87
N THR A 245 21.49 22.01 -21.25
CA THR A 245 21.18 22.58 -22.56
C THR A 245 21.60 24.06 -22.69
N THR A 246 21.45 24.60 -23.90
CA THR A 246 21.73 26.00 -24.26
C THR A 246 20.44 26.73 -24.65
N ALA A 247 20.49 28.06 -24.72
CA ALA A 247 19.32 28.87 -25.10
C ALA A 247 18.86 28.58 -26.53
N ALA A 248 19.80 28.33 -27.45
CA ALA A 248 19.49 28.00 -28.84
C ALA A 248 18.71 26.69 -28.96
N ASN A 249 19.09 25.67 -28.18
CA ASN A 249 18.42 24.38 -28.20
C ASN A 249 16.97 24.49 -27.70
N VAL A 250 16.73 25.22 -26.60
CA VAL A 250 15.36 25.29 -26.03
C VAL A 250 14.42 26.21 -26.81
N LYS A 251 14.95 27.10 -27.65
CA LYS A 251 14.17 28.08 -28.42
C LYS A 251 13.19 27.41 -29.40
N SER A 252 13.54 26.26 -29.98
CA SER A 252 12.68 25.53 -30.92
C SER A 252 11.36 25.04 -30.28
N PHE A 253 11.33 24.85 -28.97
CA PHE A 253 10.12 24.47 -28.25
C PHE A 253 9.11 25.60 -28.13
N GLU A 254 9.54 26.86 -28.22
CA GLU A 254 8.64 28.01 -28.22
C GLU A 254 7.74 27.99 -29.44
N GLN A 255 8.33 27.77 -30.62
CA GLN A 255 7.59 27.64 -31.87
C GLN A 255 6.64 26.43 -31.81
N ALA A 256 7.09 25.31 -31.23
CA ALA A 256 6.26 24.11 -31.11
C ALA A 256 5.06 24.31 -30.17
N ILE A 257 5.21 25.03 -29.04
CA ILE A 257 4.09 25.24 -28.10
C ILE A 257 3.22 26.42 -28.53
N PHE A 258 3.83 27.56 -28.90
CA PHE A 258 3.13 28.83 -29.04
C PHE A 258 3.01 29.33 -30.47
N GLY A 259 3.61 28.64 -31.45
CA GLY A 259 3.60 29.04 -32.86
C GLY A 259 4.41 30.30 -33.16
N VAL A 260 5.24 30.77 -32.22
CA VAL A 260 6.02 32.02 -32.32
C VAL A 260 7.41 31.84 -31.72
N GLU A 261 8.30 32.79 -32.04
CA GLU A 261 9.63 32.87 -31.46
C GLU A 261 9.92 34.23 -30.82
N GLY A 262 10.60 34.20 -29.67
CA GLY A 262 11.13 35.38 -28.98
C GLY A 262 10.13 36.09 -28.06
N TRP A 263 8.96 35.51 -27.81
CA TRP A 263 7.99 36.02 -26.83
C TRP A 263 8.43 35.70 -25.40
N ILE A 264 8.83 34.46 -25.15
CA ILE A 264 9.15 33.93 -23.83
C ILE A 264 10.67 33.79 -23.68
N SER A 265 11.20 34.19 -22.53
CA SER A 265 12.63 34.02 -22.28
C SER A 265 13.06 32.54 -22.25
N PRO A 266 14.33 32.23 -22.59
CA PRO A 266 14.86 30.88 -22.44
C PRO A 266 14.72 30.32 -21.02
N LEU A 267 14.75 31.16 -19.98
CA LEU A 267 14.55 30.73 -18.60
C LEU A 267 13.12 30.19 -18.41
N LYS A 268 12.10 30.96 -18.80
CA LYS A 268 10.71 30.51 -18.73
C LYS A 268 10.43 29.29 -19.58
N LEU A 269 11.04 29.18 -20.76
CA LEU A 269 10.92 27.96 -21.58
C LEU A 269 11.46 26.75 -20.82
N VAL A 270 12.64 26.85 -20.19
CA VAL A 270 13.16 25.76 -19.35
C VAL A 270 12.24 25.46 -18.16
N GLU A 271 11.66 26.48 -17.53
CA GLU A 271 10.67 26.29 -16.46
C GLU A 271 9.42 25.55 -16.96
N ILE A 272 8.92 25.88 -18.16
CA ILE A 272 7.80 25.18 -18.81
C ILE A 272 8.17 23.72 -19.06
N LEU A 273 9.35 23.45 -19.64
CA LEU A 273 9.81 22.08 -19.88
C LEU A 273 9.93 21.31 -18.56
N PHE A 274 10.48 21.90 -17.49
CA PHE A 274 10.59 21.25 -16.18
C PHE A 274 9.24 20.96 -15.55
N ALA A 275 8.31 21.92 -15.61
CA ALA A 275 6.96 21.74 -15.09
C ALA A 275 6.24 20.62 -15.84
N ALA A 276 6.23 20.67 -17.18
CA ALA A 276 5.59 19.65 -18.01
C ALA A 276 6.24 18.27 -17.88
N GLY A 277 7.58 18.21 -17.79
CA GLY A 277 8.34 17.00 -17.52
C GLY A 277 8.26 16.51 -16.08
N THR A 278 7.55 17.21 -15.19
CA THR A 278 7.39 16.91 -13.76
C THR A 278 8.70 16.84 -12.95
N VAL A 279 9.75 17.50 -13.44
CA VAL A 279 11.08 17.54 -12.81
C VAL A 279 11.00 18.17 -11.42
N MET A 280 11.63 17.57 -10.40
CA MET A 280 11.62 18.02 -9.00
C MET A 280 10.26 17.94 -8.28
N ARG A 281 9.26 17.22 -8.84
CA ARG A 281 7.94 17.06 -8.22
C ARG A 281 7.82 15.84 -7.32
N TYR A 282 8.78 14.92 -7.37
CA TYR A 282 8.69 13.64 -6.69
C TYR A 282 9.35 13.63 -5.31
N ARG A 283 9.49 14.77 -4.63
CA ARG A 283 10.27 14.87 -3.36
C ARG A 283 11.72 14.38 -3.46
N GLU A 284 12.30 14.42 -4.66
CA GLU A 284 13.70 14.09 -4.93
C GLU A 284 14.65 14.86 -3.98
N GLN A 285 15.67 14.18 -3.46
CA GLN A 285 16.66 14.82 -2.60
C GLN A 285 17.69 15.61 -3.41
N ASP A 286 18.17 15.03 -4.53
CA ASP A 286 19.15 15.67 -5.41
C ASP A 286 18.46 16.52 -6.47
N LYS A 287 18.52 17.85 -6.27
CA LYS A 287 17.98 18.87 -7.19
C LYS A 287 19.07 19.71 -7.86
N GLU A 288 20.34 19.30 -7.76
CA GLU A 288 21.46 20.13 -8.18
C GLU A 288 21.47 20.37 -9.69
N SER A 289 21.23 19.32 -10.49
CA SER A 289 21.27 19.42 -11.96
C SER A 289 20.16 20.30 -12.53
N PRO A 290 18.88 20.15 -12.15
CA PRO A 290 17.85 21.10 -12.56
C PRO A 290 18.18 22.55 -12.16
N LYS A 291 18.64 22.77 -10.92
CA LYS A 291 19.02 24.11 -10.44
C LYS A 291 20.18 24.72 -11.23
N SER A 292 21.19 23.93 -11.57
CA SER A 292 22.35 24.40 -12.34
C SER A 292 21.99 24.75 -13.78
N VAL A 293 20.96 24.13 -14.35
CA VAL A 293 20.41 24.49 -15.67
C VAL A 293 19.68 25.83 -15.58
N LEU A 294 18.77 26.00 -14.61
CA LEU A 294 18.01 27.25 -14.44
C LEU A 294 18.93 28.45 -14.24
N ALA A 295 20.01 28.30 -13.47
CA ALA A 295 20.98 29.36 -13.22
C ALA A 295 21.73 29.89 -14.47
N LYS A 296 21.65 29.19 -15.61
CA LYS A 296 22.30 29.61 -16.87
C LYS A 296 21.47 30.61 -17.66
N PHE A 297 20.19 30.79 -17.30
CA PHE A 297 19.26 31.61 -18.06
C PHE A 297 18.78 32.80 -17.23
N GLN A 298 18.30 33.82 -17.93
CA GLN A 298 17.75 35.03 -17.33
C GLN A 298 16.38 35.32 -17.95
N TYR A 299 15.50 35.95 -17.18
CA TYR A 299 14.22 36.46 -17.66
C TYR A 299 14.41 37.58 -18.68
N PHE A 300 13.40 37.78 -19.53
CA PHE A 300 13.28 39.01 -20.29
C PHE A 300 12.81 40.16 -19.39
N ASP A 301 13.05 41.38 -19.85
CA ASP A 301 12.63 42.60 -19.16
C ASP A 301 11.10 42.65 -18.99
N GLY A 302 10.64 42.67 -17.73
CA GLY A 302 9.22 42.69 -17.34
C GLY A 302 8.60 41.31 -17.05
N GLU A 303 9.34 40.21 -17.21
CA GLU A 303 8.85 38.88 -16.82
C GLU A 303 8.98 38.61 -15.31
N THR A 304 8.06 37.80 -14.76
CA THR A 304 8.05 37.34 -13.36
C THR A 304 7.78 35.83 -13.28
N ASN A 305 7.76 35.23 -12.08
CA ASN A 305 7.35 33.82 -11.93
C ASN A 305 5.82 33.58 -11.98
N GLY A 306 5.01 34.65 -12.00
CA GLY A 306 3.55 34.63 -12.10
C GLY A 306 2.78 33.97 -10.95
N ARG A 307 3.43 33.59 -9.84
CA ARG A 307 2.78 32.86 -8.74
C ARG A 307 1.68 33.65 -8.05
N ALA A 308 1.87 34.96 -7.90
CA ALA A 308 0.86 35.84 -7.30
C ALA A 308 -0.41 35.91 -8.16
N LEU A 309 -0.24 36.00 -9.49
CA LEU A 309 -1.34 36.05 -10.45
C LEU A 309 -2.13 34.74 -10.48
N LEU A 310 -1.45 33.59 -10.35
CA LEU A 310 -2.12 32.29 -10.32
C LEU A 310 -3.01 32.10 -9.09
N ALA A 311 -2.73 32.74 -7.95
CA ALA A 311 -3.49 32.53 -6.73
C ALA A 311 -4.98 32.89 -6.89
N GLU A 312 -5.28 33.94 -7.65
CA GLU A 312 -6.65 34.37 -7.96
C GLU A 312 -7.36 33.35 -8.85
N GLU A 313 -6.69 32.88 -9.90
CA GLU A 313 -7.21 31.84 -10.81
C GLU A 313 -7.51 30.53 -10.07
N LEU A 314 -6.66 30.13 -9.12
CA LEU A 314 -6.88 28.90 -8.33
C LEU A 314 -8.08 29.00 -7.39
N LYS A 315 -8.39 30.20 -6.89
CA LYS A 315 -9.59 30.43 -6.09
C LYS A 315 -10.84 30.23 -6.96
N LEU A 316 -10.86 30.82 -8.15
CA LEU A 316 -11.95 30.66 -9.12
C LEU A 316 -12.09 29.19 -9.56
N LEU A 317 -10.98 28.49 -9.80
CA LEU A 317 -11.01 27.08 -10.14
C LEU A 317 -11.64 26.25 -9.02
N ALA A 318 -11.26 26.49 -7.76
CA ALA A 318 -11.84 25.78 -6.62
C ALA A 318 -13.36 25.99 -6.49
N GLU A 319 -13.85 27.21 -6.77
CA GLU A 319 -15.28 27.52 -6.80
C GLU A 319 -16.01 26.76 -7.93
N LEU A 320 -15.41 26.67 -9.12
CA LEU A 320 -15.94 25.88 -10.23
C LEU A 320 -15.92 24.38 -9.92
N GLU A 321 -14.83 23.88 -9.32
CA GLU A 321 -14.71 22.49 -8.90
C GLU A 321 -15.83 22.13 -7.90
N ALA A 322 -16.16 23.02 -6.97
CA ALA A 322 -17.21 22.79 -5.98
C ALA A 322 -18.64 22.73 -6.57
N ARG A 323 -18.87 23.32 -7.75
CA ARG A 323 -20.19 23.31 -8.43
C ARG A 323 -20.44 22.06 -9.27
N GLU A 324 -19.38 21.36 -9.64
CA GLU A 324 -19.47 20.16 -10.46
C GLU A 324 -19.95 18.96 -9.63
N PRO A 325 -20.84 18.12 -10.18
CA PRO A 325 -21.33 16.95 -9.48
C PRO A 325 -20.18 15.99 -9.16
N ALA A 326 -20.29 15.29 -8.03
CA ALA A 326 -19.35 14.25 -7.66
C ALA A 326 -19.44 13.09 -8.67
N SER A 327 -18.47 13.01 -9.58
CA SER A 327 -18.26 11.85 -10.46
C SER A 327 -17.28 10.89 -9.78
N PRO A 328 -17.49 9.56 -9.85
CA PRO A 328 -16.50 8.59 -9.38
C PRO A 328 -15.19 8.66 -10.19
N GLU A 329 -15.27 9.11 -11.44
CA GLU A 329 -14.12 9.29 -12.32
C GLU A 329 -13.86 10.78 -12.55
N VAL A 330 -12.63 11.21 -12.26
CA VAL A 330 -12.22 12.61 -12.43
C VAL A 330 -11.02 12.68 -13.36
N CYS A 331 -11.25 13.11 -14.60
CA CYS A 331 -10.20 13.41 -15.57
C CYS A 331 -9.47 14.71 -15.17
N ILE A 332 -8.20 14.60 -14.77
CA ILE A 332 -7.45 15.74 -14.24
C ILE A 332 -7.27 16.85 -15.29
N PRO A 333 -6.84 16.59 -16.54
CA PRO A 333 -6.71 17.61 -17.58
C PRO A 333 -8.03 18.34 -17.87
N GLN A 334 -9.13 17.59 -18.04
CA GLN A 334 -10.46 18.16 -18.27
C GLN A 334 -10.94 19.04 -17.12
N ARG A 335 -10.61 18.63 -15.89
CA ARG A 335 -10.91 19.42 -14.70
C ARG A 335 -10.17 20.75 -14.67
N MET A 336 -8.94 20.78 -15.18
CA MET A 336 -8.14 22.01 -15.26
C MET A 336 -8.65 22.97 -16.35
N LEU A 337 -9.43 22.51 -17.32
CA LEU A 337 -10.03 23.36 -18.36
C LEU A 337 -11.29 24.13 -17.93
N LEU A 338 -11.79 23.91 -16.70
CA LEU A 338 -13.00 24.60 -16.23
C LEU A 338 -12.89 26.13 -16.30
N LEU A 339 -11.72 26.69 -16.00
CA LEU A 339 -11.47 28.13 -16.12
C LEU A 339 -11.48 28.61 -17.58
N ALA A 340 -10.93 27.81 -18.50
CA ALA A 340 -10.87 28.18 -19.91
C ALA A 340 -12.29 28.28 -20.51
N ARG A 341 -13.21 27.38 -20.10
CA ARG A 341 -14.60 27.36 -20.56
C ARG A 341 -15.44 28.57 -20.15
N GLN A 342 -15.06 29.29 -19.10
CA GLN A 342 -15.78 30.48 -18.63
C GLN A 342 -15.43 31.74 -19.44
N GLY A 343 -14.30 31.76 -20.15
CA GLY A 343 -13.78 32.95 -20.83
C GLY A 343 -14.57 33.40 -22.06
N ASP A 344 -15.23 32.48 -22.76
CA ASP A 344 -15.98 32.78 -24.00
C ASP A 344 -17.39 33.36 -23.74
N GLY A 345 -17.83 33.41 -22.48
CA GLY A 345 -19.17 33.86 -22.09
C GLY A 345 -19.27 35.38 -21.91
N GLY A 346 -19.17 36.15 -22.99
CA GLY A 346 -19.57 37.55 -22.99
C GLY A 346 -21.08 37.65 -22.74
N SER A 347 -21.47 37.95 -21.50
CA SER A 347 -22.76 38.53 -21.09
C SER A 347 -23.99 38.29 -22.00
N GLU A 348 -24.30 37.05 -22.37
CA GLU A 348 -25.61 36.71 -22.94
C GLU A 348 -26.55 36.24 -21.80
N PRO A 349 -27.81 36.71 -21.79
CA PRO A 349 -28.74 36.39 -20.71
C PRO A 349 -29.43 35.04 -20.98
N GLY A 350 -29.21 34.08 -20.07
CA GLY A 350 -30.21 33.04 -19.76
C GLY A 350 -29.86 31.61 -20.22
N PRO A 351 -30.21 30.58 -19.41
CA PRO A 351 -29.84 29.20 -19.69
C PRO A 351 -30.88 28.53 -20.62
N SER A 352 -30.53 28.33 -21.89
CA SER A 352 -31.19 27.31 -22.71
C SER A 352 -30.49 25.96 -22.50
N ASN A 353 -31.17 25.07 -21.77
CA ASN A 353 -30.81 23.67 -21.64
C ASN A 353 -30.72 22.97 -23.00
N GLN A 354 -29.52 22.91 -23.58
CA GLN A 354 -29.14 21.85 -24.51
C GLN A 354 -27.77 21.31 -24.11
N ARG A 355 -27.75 20.47 -23.07
CA ARG A 355 -26.63 19.53 -22.85
C ARG A 355 -26.81 18.38 -23.84
N THR A 356 -25.97 18.34 -24.86
CA THR A 356 -25.75 17.15 -25.68
C THR A 356 -25.05 16.10 -24.82
N SER A 357 -25.81 15.16 -24.26
CA SER A 357 -25.27 13.91 -23.73
C SER A 357 -24.80 13.07 -24.92
N VAL A 358 -23.50 13.15 -25.25
CA VAL A 358 -22.86 12.17 -26.11
C VAL A 358 -22.73 10.88 -25.30
N GLN A 359 -23.78 10.07 -25.35
CA GLN A 359 -23.80 8.71 -24.83
C GLN A 359 -23.02 7.84 -25.82
N SER A 360 -22.00 7.13 -25.34
CA SER A 360 -21.18 6.23 -26.14
C SER A 360 -21.97 4.99 -26.54
N ASP A 361 -22.43 4.94 -27.79
CA ASP A 361 -22.99 3.75 -28.42
C ASP A 361 -21.88 2.84 -28.95
N LEU A 362 -21.60 1.76 -28.22
CA LEU A 362 -20.96 0.55 -28.75
C LEU A 362 -21.65 -0.68 -28.12
N GLY A 363 -22.78 -1.08 -28.69
CA GLY A 363 -23.49 -2.31 -28.36
C GLY A 363 -23.23 -3.39 -29.41
N VAL A 364 -22.23 -4.26 -29.19
CA VAL A 364 -22.12 -5.54 -29.89
C VAL A 364 -22.85 -6.60 -29.05
N ARG A 365 -23.99 -7.08 -29.56
CA ARG A 365 -24.76 -8.19 -28.97
C ARG A 365 -24.02 -9.52 -29.22
N SER A 366 -23.75 -10.28 -28.16
CA SER A 366 -23.62 -11.74 -28.26
C SER A 366 -24.55 -12.40 -27.26
N SER A 367 -25.46 -13.22 -27.79
CA SER A 367 -26.45 -14.00 -27.06
C SER A 367 -25.87 -15.38 -26.76
N LEU A 368 -25.83 -15.80 -25.49
CA LEU A 368 -25.85 -17.21 -25.11
C LEU A 368 -26.62 -17.37 -23.79
N ALA A 369 -27.69 -18.14 -23.87
CA ALA A 369 -28.57 -18.51 -22.78
C ALA A 369 -28.00 -19.72 -22.01
N GLY A 370 -28.19 -19.75 -20.69
CA GLY A 370 -27.89 -20.88 -19.81
C GLY A 370 -28.14 -20.54 -18.33
N PRO A 371 -28.52 -21.51 -17.47
CA PRO A 371 -29.79 -21.42 -16.74
C PRO A 371 -29.72 -20.91 -15.28
N ALA A 372 -30.91 -20.57 -14.81
CA ALA A 372 -31.24 -19.97 -13.52
C ALA A 372 -30.70 -20.73 -12.30
N SER A 373 -30.09 -19.96 -11.38
CA SER A 373 -29.87 -20.35 -9.98
C SER A 373 -30.82 -19.57 -9.08
N ILE A 374 -31.59 -20.30 -8.29
CA ILE A 374 -32.55 -19.79 -7.31
C ILE A 374 -31.76 -19.14 -6.17
N SER A 375 -31.82 -17.81 -6.07
CA SER A 375 -31.27 -17.04 -4.95
C SER A 375 -32.41 -16.52 -4.09
N LEU A 376 -32.49 -17.05 -2.86
CA LEU A 376 -33.40 -16.59 -1.80
C LEU A 376 -33.11 -15.12 -1.46
N LYS A 377 -34.03 -14.23 -1.83
CA LYS A 377 -34.03 -12.82 -1.41
C LYS A 377 -34.45 -12.71 0.06
N VAL A 378 -33.48 -12.48 0.95
CA VAL A 378 -33.71 -11.90 2.29
C VAL A 378 -32.78 -10.70 2.47
N VAL A 379 -33.02 -9.61 1.73
CA VAL A 379 -32.42 -8.30 2.00
C VAL A 379 -33.38 -7.20 1.54
N ALA A 380 -34.23 -6.71 2.44
CA ALA A 380 -34.95 -5.43 2.25
C ALA A 380 -35.58 -4.92 3.56
N VAL A 381 -34.77 -4.46 4.54
CA VAL A 381 -35.29 -3.55 5.61
C VAL A 381 -34.25 -2.50 6.09
N TRP A 382 -32.97 -2.56 5.72
CA TRP A 382 -31.95 -1.78 6.44
C TRP A 382 -31.61 -0.36 5.95
N ASN A 383 -32.25 0.17 4.89
CA ASN A 383 -31.85 1.45 4.27
C ASN A 383 -32.61 2.71 4.73
N TYR A 384 -33.33 2.71 5.86
CA TYR A 384 -34.17 3.86 6.24
C TYR A 384 -33.76 4.65 7.49
N LEU A 385 -32.60 4.38 8.11
CA LEU A 385 -32.17 5.11 9.31
C LEU A 385 -30.72 5.58 9.19
N SER A 386 -30.48 6.58 8.34
CA SER A 386 -29.26 7.41 8.40
C SER A 386 -29.61 8.83 7.96
N SER A 387 -30.18 9.60 8.88
CA SER A 387 -30.23 11.06 8.81
C SER A 387 -29.97 11.62 10.22
N PRO A 388 -29.12 12.64 10.38
CA PRO A 388 -28.70 13.10 11.69
C PRO A 388 -29.72 14.07 12.26
N THR A 389 -30.49 13.65 13.27
CA THR A 389 -31.25 14.57 14.13
C THR A 389 -30.44 14.87 15.39
N ASN A 390 -30.17 16.16 15.59
CA ASN A 390 -29.57 16.76 16.79
C ASN A 390 -30.27 16.27 18.08
N MET A 391 -29.49 15.74 19.02
CA MET A 391 -29.93 15.47 20.39
C MET A 391 -29.38 16.54 21.35
N PRO A 392 -30.18 17.02 22.33
CA PRO A 392 -29.77 18.03 23.31
C PRO A 392 -28.98 17.43 24.49
N PRO A 393 -28.29 18.26 25.31
CA PRO A 393 -27.35 17.79 26.31
C PRO A 393 -28.04 17.21 27.55
N ALA A 394 -27.45 16.15 28.09
CA ALA A 394 -27.90 15.44 29.28
C ALA A 394 -27.62 16.23 30.56
N SER A 395 -28.64 16.37 31.43
CA SER A 395 -28.52 16.97 32.76
C SER A 395 -28.01 15.95 33.79
N ASN A 396 -27.06 16.39 34.61
CA ASN A 396 -26.49 15.67 35.75
C ASN A 396 -27.53 15.31 36.83
N LYS A 397 -27.58 14.04 37.26
CA LYS A 397 -28.08 13.67 38.60
C LYS A 397 -27.12 12.72 39.31
N ARG A 398 -26.78 13.11 40.55
CA ARG A 398 -25.90 12.45 41.54
C ARG A 398 -26.45 11.09 42.02
N PRO A 399 -25.60 10.22 42.61
CA PRO A 399 -25.94 8.85 42.96
C PRO A 399 -26.59 8.73 44.34
N LYS A 400 -27.49 7.75 44.50
CA LYS A 400 -27.94 7.21 45.79
C LYS A 400 -27.11 5.98 46.17
N LYS A 401 -26.92 5.84 47.48
CA LYS A 401 -26.00 4.96 48.20
C LYS A 401 -26.75 3.74 48.78
N LEU A 402 -25.97 2.70 49.14
CA LEU A 402 -26.25 1.49 49.93
C LEU A 402 -26.99 0.32 49.26
N SER A 403 -26.38 -0.88 49.27
CA SER A 403 -26.48 -1.81 50.42
C SER A 403 -25.61 -3.06 50.21
N THR A 404 -24.81 -3.38 51.22
CA THR A 404 -24.05 -4.63 51.44
C THR A 404 -24.95 -5.72 52.02
N CYS A 405 -24.81 -6.97 51.56
CA CYS A 405 -25.06 -8.19 52.35
C CYS A 405 -24.19 -9.35 51.81
N ASP A 406 -23.38 -9.94 52.69
CA ASP A 406 -22.67 -11.21 52.54
C ASP A 406 -23.61 -12.42 52.74
N GLY A 407 -23.20 -13.60 52.24
CA GLY A 407 -23.71 -14.89 52.72
C GLY A 407 -23.78 -16.00 51.66
N PRO A 408 -23.02 -17.11 51.81
CA PRO A 408 -22.93 -18.20 50.83
C PRO A 408 -23.93 -19.32 51.13
N ASN A 409 -24.39 -20.04 50.11
CA ASN A 409 -24.69 -21.48 50.24
C ASN A 409 -24.78 -22.19 48.89
N ASN A 410 -24.07 -23.30 48.83
CA ASN A 410 -24.20 -24.36 47.83
C ASN A 410 -25.56 -25.03 47.96
N ASP A 411 -26.24 -25.24 46.84
CA ASP A 411 -27.04 -26.45 46.61
C ASP A 411 -27.16 -26.73 45.11
N PHE A 412 -26.48 -27.79 44.69
CA PHE A 412 -26.41 -28.27 43.32
C PHE A 412 -27.58 -29.25 43.09
N ALA A 413 -28.75 -28.72 42.72
CA ALA A 413 -29.89 -29.52 42.29
C ALA A 413 -30.29 -29.13 40.87
N SER A 414 -30.21 -30.13 39.97
CA SER A 414 -30.61 -30.08 38.57
C SER A 414 -32.02 -29.47 38.40
N ARG A 415 -32.08 -28.21 37.98
CA ARG A 415 -33.30 -27.52 37.54
C ARG A 415 -33.15 -27.12 36.08
N SER A 416 -34.12 -27.55 35.28
CA SER A 416 -34.38 -27.01 33.95
C SER A 416 -34.46 -25.48 34.01
N PRO A 417 -33.91 -24.74 33.03
CA PRO A 417 -33.75 -23.29 33.11
C PRO A 417 -35.12 -22.61 33.22
N THR A 418 -35.43 -22.10 34.41
CA THR A 418 -36.61 -21.28 34.64
C THR A 418 -36.29 -19.88 34.11
N LEU A 419 -36.94 -19.50 33.01
CA LEU A 419 -36.82 -18.18 32.38
C LEU A 419 -37.06 -17.07 33.42
N THR A 420 -36.02 -16.30 33.76
CA THR A 420 -36.12 -15.18 34.71
C THR A 420 -36.84 -13.99 34.04
N PRO A 421 -37.47 -13.07 34.80
CA PRO A 421 -38.13 -11.87 34.27
C PRO A 421 -37.24 -10.98 33.38
N GLU A 422 -35.91 -11.10 33.48
CA GLU A 422 -34.94 -10.42 32.62
C GLU A 422 -34.92 -10.94 31.17
N THR A 423 -35.41 -12.17 30.93
CA THR A 423 -35.56 -12.73 29.57
C THR A 423 -36.86 -12.29 28.90
N LEU A 424 -37.93 -12.00 29.67
CA LEU A 424 -39.21 -11.53 29.12
C LEU A 424 -39.14 -10.10 28.51
N GLY A 425 -38.11 -9.32 28.83
CA GLY A 425 -37.93 -7.96 28.30
C GLY A 425 -37.16 -7.87 26.98
N ARG A 426 -36.60 -8.98 26.48
CA ARG A 426 -35.78 -8.97 25.26
C ARG A 426 -36.69 -9.03 24.04
N LYS A 427 -36.67 -7.98 23.20
CA LYS A 427 -37.37 -7.94 21.91
C LYS A 427 -36.36 -7.88 20.76
N GLY A 428 -36.76 -8.39 19.59
CA GLY A 428 -35.93 -8.36 18.39
C GLY A 428 -34.66 -9.20 18.52
N PHE A 429 -33.54 -8.71 17.98
CA PHE A 429 -32.28 -9.46 17.89
C PHE A 429 -31.67 -9.82 19.25
N LEU A 430 -32.01 -9.07 20.31
CA LEU A 430 -31.57 -9.35 21.68
C LEU A 430 -32.33 -10.52 22.33
N ALA A 431 -33.47 -10.92 21.76
CA ALA A 431 -34.26 -12.05 22.26
C ALA A 431 -33.64 -13.40 21.89
N PHE A 432 -32.66 -13.43 20.99
CA PHE A 432 -32.00 -14.66 20.62
C PHE A 432 -31.13 -15.21 21.76
N PRO A 433 -31.17 -16.54 21.99
CA PRO A 433 -30.15 -17.24 22.77
C PRO A 433 -28.76 -16.99 22.21
N ASP A 434 -27.75 -17.03 23.08
CA ASP A 434 -26.36 -16.76 22.71
C ASP A 434 -25.90 -17.72 21.59
N GLU A 435 -26.36 -18.97 21.59
CA GLU A 435 -26.05 -19.98 20.57
C GLU A 435 -26.51 -19.56 19.18
N LEU A 436 -27.71 -18.98 19.06
CA LEU A 436 -28.21 -18.48 17.78
C LEU A 436 -27.44 -17.23 17.34
N VAL A 437 -27.03 -16.38 18.28
CA VAL A 437 -26.15 -15.25 17.99
C VAL A 437 -24.80 -15.73 17.44
N TYR A 438 -24.18 -16.72 18.07
CA TYR A 438 -22.94 -17.33 17.58
C TYR A 438 -23.12 -17.97 16.22
N LEU A 439 -24.22 -18.72 16.01
CA LEU A 439 -24.54 -19.30 14.71
C LEU A 439 -24.66 -18.23 13.62
N ILE A 440 -25.38 -17.13 13.88
CA ILE A 440 -25.50 -16.02 12.93
C ILE A 440 -24.13 -15.44 12.58
N PHE A 441 -23.27 -15.19 13.58
CA PHE A 441 -21.94 -14.64 13.32
C PHE A 441 -20.98 -15.64 12.68
N SER A 442 -21.21 -16.95 12.82
CA SER A 442 -20.42 -17.98 12.16
C SER A 442 -20.57 -17.98 10.63
N TYR A 443 -21.62 -17.37 10.09
CA TYR A 443 -21.79 -17.18 8.65
C TYR A 443 -20.98 -16.01 8.07
N TYR A 444 -20.44 -15.12 8.91
CA TYR A 444 -19.50 -14.11 8.43
C TYR A 444 -18.14 -14.73 8.18
N THR A 445 -17.45 -14.24 7.16
CA THR A 445 -16.09 -14.69 6.88
C THR A 445 -15.16 -14.29 8.02
N GLU A 446 -14.48 -15.28 8.58
CA GLU A 446 -13.44 -15.10 9.59
C GLU A 446 -12.08 -15.46 9.02
N ILE A 447 -11.05 -14.77 9.47
CA ILE A 447 -9.66 -15.11 9.14
C ILE A 447 -9.37 -16.47 9.76
N LYS A 448 -9.20 -17.48 8.92
CA LYS A 448 -8.83 -18.82 9.33
C LYS A 448 -7.33 -19.02 9.27
N ILE A 449 -6.87 -20.18 9.76
CA ILE A 449 -5.45 -20.52 9.71
C ILE A 449 -4.94 -20.57 8.27
N GLU A 450 -5.77 -21.04 7.34
CA GLU A 450 -5.46 -21.13 5.91
C GLU A 450 -5.12 -19.75 5.32
N ASP A 451 -5.85 -18.71 5.70
CA ASP A 451 -5.60 -17.33 5.25
C ASP A 451 -4.24 -16.80 5.74
N ILE A 452 -3.81 -17.26 6.92
CA ILE A 452 -2.53 -16.86 7.54
C ILE A 452 -1.38 -17.63 6.92
N LEU A 453 -1.59 -18.90 6.57
CA LEU A 453 -0.59 -19.78 5.94
C LEU A 453 -0.24 -19.36 4.51
N VAL A 454 -1.14 -18.67 3.81
CA VAL A 454 -0.84 -18.05 2.50
C VAL A 454 0.27 -17.00 2.61
N ASN A 455 0.45 -16.37 3.78
CA ASN A 455 1.38 -15.26 4.00
C ASN A 455 1.14 -14.09 3.02
N SER A 456 -0.13 -13.73 2.86
CA SER A 456 -0.51 -12.55 2.07
C SER A 456 -0.02 -11.28 2.76
N THR A 457 0.53 -10.35 1.98
CA THR A 457 0.95 -9.01 2.46
C THR A 457 -0.22 -8.20 3.02
N SER A 458 -1.42 -8.44 2.49
CA SER A 458 -2.67 -7.88 3.00
C SER A 458 -3.80 -8.91 2.91
N LEU A 459 -4.68 -8.90 3.91
CA LEU A 459 -5.91 -9.69 3.85
C LEU A 459 -7.04 -8.87 3.22
N PRO A 460 -7.94 -9.51 2.44
CA PRO A 460 -9.13 -8.89 1.86
C PRO A 460 -10.04 -8.14 2.84
N ASN A 461 -10.71 -7.11 2.34
CA ASN A 461 -11.61 -6.25 3.13
C ASN A 461 -12.83 -6.96 3.72
N HIS A 462 -13.28 -8.08 3.14
CA HIS A 462 -14.48 -8.79 3.60
C HIS A 462 -14.29 -9.40 5.00
N PHE A 463 -13.05 -9.62 5.46
CA PHE A 463 -12.78 -10.04 6.83
C PHE A 463 -13.20 -9.00 7.89
N LEU A 464 -13.43 -7.74 7.49
CA LEU A 464 -13.95 -6.70 8.37
C LEU A 464 -15.48 -6.70 8.49
N ASP A 465 -16.20 -7.53 7.73
CA ASP A 465 -17.67 -7.45 7.72
C ASP A 465 -18.28 -7.93 9.05
N ARG A 466 -17.72 -9.00 9.65
CA ARG A 466 -18.09 -9.42 11.02
C ARG A 466 -17.86 -8.30 12.02
N PHE A 467 -16.70 -7.65 11.94
CA PHE A 467 -16.31 -6.55 12.83
C PHE A 467 -17.27 -5.36 12.69
N LYS A 468 -17.61 -4.95 11.46
CA LYS A 468 -18.56 -3.87 11.19
C LYS A 468 -19.95 -4.20 11.74
N ALA A 469 -20.45 -5.41 11.52
CA ALA A 469 -21.75 -5.86 12.01
C ALA A 469 -21.81 -5.84 13.55
N LEU A 470 -20.83 -6.45 14.22
CA LEU A 470 -20.73 -6.47 15.69
C LEU A 470 -20.58 -5.06 16.26
N ARG A 471 -19.80 -4.19 15.60
CA ARG A 471 -19.64 -2.80 16.02
C ARG A 471 -20.97 -2.06 15.97
N ASN A 472 -21.71 -2.16 14.87
CA ASN A 472 -23.01 -1.50 14.72
C ASN A 472 -24.00 -2.02 15.78
N LEU A 473 -24.05 -3.33 16.00
CA LEU A 473 -24.93 -3.93 17.01
C LEU A 473 -24.55 -3.49 18.42
N SER A 474 -23.26 -3.42 18.76
CA SER A 474 -22.79 -2.96 20.07
C SER A 474 -23.16 -1.49 20.38
N GLN A 475 -23.57 -0.72 19.38
CA GLN A 475 -23.93 0.69 19.51
C GLN A 475 -25.44 0.94 19.63
N LEU A 476 -26.30 -0.09 19.54
CA LEU A 476 -27.76 0.08 19.56
C LEU A 476 -28.30 0.46 20.95
N CYS A 477 -27.90 -0.25 22.00
CA CYS A 477 -28.31 0.04 23.38
C CYS A 477 -27.31 -0.55 24.39
N GLN A 478 -27.49 -0.28 25.69
CA GLN A 478 -26.60 -0.79 26.74
C GLN A 478 -26.56 -2.32 26.82
N LEU A 479 -27.73 -2.99 26.69
CA LEU A 479 -27.79 -4.45 26.70
C LEU A 479 -27.07 -5.05 25.50
N SER A 480 -27.32 -4.49 24.31
CA SER A 480 -26.62 -4.84 23.07
C SER A 480 -25.10 -4.67 23.20
N ARG A 481 -24.66 -3.57 23.82
CA ARG A 481 -23.24 -3.34 24.10
C ARG A 481 -22.68 -4.42 25.02
N LYS A 482 -23.36 -4.78 26.12
CA LYS A 482 -22.93 -5.84 27.04
C LYS A 482 -22.79 -7.19 26.33
N MET A 483 -23.68 -7.49 25.38
CA MET A 483 -23.70 -8.76 24.65
C MET A 483 -22.65 -8.83 23.53
N TYR A 484 -22.57 -7.80 22.67
CA TYR A 484 -21.75 -7.86 21.44
C TYR A 484 -20.36 -7.25 21.57
N LEU A 485 -20.09 -6.41 22.59
CA LEU A 485 -18.76 -5.84 22.78
C LEU A 485 -17.69 -6.90 23.07
N PRO A 486 -17.95 -7.94 23.91
CA PRO A 486 -17.01 -9.04 24.08
C PRO A 486 -16.69 -9.75 22.76
N LEU A 487 -17.72 -10.07 21.97
CA LEU A 487 -17.58 -10.72 20.66
C LEU A 487 -16.82 -9.86 19.65
N LEU A 488 -17.06 -8.55 19.65
CA LEU A 488 -16.38 -7.59 18.77
C LEU A 488 -14.88 -7.55 19.01
N TRP A 489 -14.47 -7.62 20.29
CA TRP A 489 -13.07 -7.43 20.70
C TRP A 489 -12.33 -8.74 20.98
N GLU A 490 -12.99 -9.89 20.87
CA GLU A 490 -12.36 -11.21 21.00
C GLU A 490 -11.13 -11.35 20.09
N ARG A 491 -11.22 -10.82 18.87
CA ARG A 491 -10.15 -10.84 17.87
C ARG A 491 -9.88 -9.44 17.35
N VAL A 492 -8.64 -8.96 17.52
CA VAL A 492 -8.20 -7.67 17.00
C VAL A 492 -7.38 -7.88 15.73
N GLN A 493 -7.92 -7.41 14.61
CA GLN A 493 -7.35 -7.59 13.27
C GLN A 493 -6.66 -6.29 12.80
N ILE A 494 -5.35 -6.33 12.56
CA ILE A 494 -4.52 -5.19 12.09
C ILE A 494 -3.98 -5.44 10.67
N CYS A 495 -4.21 -6.63 10.12
CA CYS A 495 -3.69 -7.14 8.84
C CYS A 495 -4.60 -6.92 7.62
N VAL A 496 -5.72 -6.20 7.77
CA VAL A 496 -6.65 -5.90 6.65
C VAL A 496 -6.39 -4.48 6.16
N ALA A 497 -6.15 -4.32 4.86
CA ALA A 497 -5.91 -3.05 4.19
C ALA A 497 -6.85 -2.86 3.00
N THR A 498 -7.30 -1.63 2.80
CA THR A 498 -8.32 -1.24 1.82
C THR A 498 -7.76 -0.62 0.55
N GLY A 499 -6.48 -0.20 0.52
CA GLY A 499 -5.87 0.48 -0.64
C GLY A 499 -4.48 -0.04 -1.06
N GLY A 500 -3.97 0.49 -2.18
CA GLY A 500 -2.69 0.07 -2.79
C GLY A 500 -1.45 0.30 -1.91
N ALA A 501 -1.47 1.29 -1.00
CA ALA A 501 -0.40 1.51 -0.01
C ALA A 501 -0.61 0.66 1.27
N TRP A 502 -0.89 -0.64 1.11
CA TRP A 502 -1.28 -1.55 2.18
C TRP A 502 -0.32 -1.53 3.38
N TYR A 503 0.99 -1.41 3.14
CA TYR A 503 2.00 -1.47 4.19
C TYR A 503 1.94 -0.27 5.14
N ARG A 504 1.59 0.91 4.61
CA ARG A 504 1.37 2.16 5.35
C ARG A 504 0.07 2.09 6.12
N GLU A 505 -0.97 1.54 5.49
CA GLU A 505 -2.26 1.33 6.14
C GLU A 505 -2.12 0.38 7.34
N HIS A 506 -1.41 -0.74 7.19
CA HIS A 506 -1.10 -1.66 8.30
C HIS A 506 -0.37 -0.96 9.44
N GLY A 507 0.69 -0.20 9.12
CA GLY A 507 1.46 0.52 10.14
C GLY A 507 0.64 1.58 10.88
N LYS A 508 -0.13 2.39 10.15
CA LYS A 508 -1.06 3.37 10.75
C LYS A 508 -2.17 2.71 11.55
N ASN A 509 -2.72 1.59 11.06
CA ASN A 509 -3.74 0.82 11.77
C ASN A 509 -3.18 0.20 13.04
N MET A 510 -1.94 -0.29 13.02
CA MET A 510 -1.26 -0.85 14.18
C MET A 510 -1.07 0.23 15.23
N GLU A 511 -0.48 1.37 14.87
CA GLU A 511 -0.32 2.52 15.78
C GLU A 511 -1.67 2.93 16.38
N ARG A 512 -2.66 3.25 15.54
CA ARG A 512 -3.97 3.75 15.96
C ARG A 512 -4.71 2.75 16.86
N LYS A 513 -4.73 1.46 16.50
CA LYS A 513 -5.43 0.43 17.28
C LYS A 513 -4.70 0.12 18.58
N SER A 514 -3.37 0.06 18.56
CA SER A 514 -2.59 -0.15 19.79
C SER A 514 -2.76 1.00 20.77
N GLU A 515 -2.66 2.26 20.31
CA GLU A 515 -2.91 3.41 21.18
C GLU A 515 -4.36 3.49 21.65
N GLY A 516 -5.33 3.22 20.77
CA GLY A 516 -6.75 3.25 21.13
C GLY A 516 -7.11 2.23 22.20
N LEU A 517 -6.57 1.01 22.10
CA LEU A 517 -6.75 -0.03 23.10
C LEU A 517 -6.04 0.30 24.42
N LEU A 518 -4.82 0.84 24.37
CA LEU A 518 -4.13 1.30 25.58
C LEU A 518 -4.91 2.40 26.33
N LYS A 519 -5.66 3.24 25.61
CA LYS A 519 -6.58 4.25 26.17
C LYS A 519 -7.91 3.66 26.66
N SER A 520 -8.19 2.39 26.39
CA SER A 520 -9.47 1.72 26.67
C SER A 520 -9.31 0.43 27.49
N PRO A 521 -8.85 0.49 28.75
CA PRO A 521 -8.54 -0.71 29.54
C PRO A 521 -9.70 -1.68 29.76
N HIS A 522 -10.93 -1.16 29.78
CA HIS A 522 -12.15 -1.96 29.89
C HIS A 522 -12.36 -2.96 28.74
N LEU A 523 -11.62 -2.82 27.63
CA LEU A 523 -11.67 -3.75 26.49
C LEU A 523 -10.65 -4.90 26.61
N TRP A 524 -9.59 -4.74 27.41
CA TRP A 524 -8.50 -5.71 27.49
C TRP A 524 -8.94 -7.12 27.88
N PRO A 525 -9.90 -7.33 28.82
CA PRO A 525 -10.34 -8.67 29.18
C PRO A 525 -10.99 -9.44 28.03
N TYR A 526 -11.47 -8.75 26.99
CA TYR A 526 -12.12 -9.40 25.85
C TYR A 526 -11.13 -9.88 24.80
N VAL A 527 -9.94 -9.27 24.69
CA VAL A 527 -8.98 -9.59 23.62
C VAL A 527 -8.30 -10.94 23.89
N ARG A 528 -8.58 -11.92 23.02
CA ARG A 528 -8.00 -13.27 23.07
C ARG A 528 -7.04 -13.53 21.92
N THR A 529 -7.31 -12.96 20.75
CA THR A 529 -6.50 -13.14 19.55
C THR A 529 -6.11 -11.82 18.92
N LEU A 530 -4.86 -11.72 18.49
CA LEU A 530 -4.30 -10.57 17.79
C LEU A 530 -3.72 -11.02 16.46
N THR A 531 -4.20 -10.46 15.35
CA THR A 531 -3.69 -10.77 14.00
C THR A 531 -3.05 -9.51 13.41
N VAL A 532 -1.75 -9.55 13.09
CA VAL A 532 -0.96 -8.36 12.76
C VAL A 532 0.03 -8.61 11.63
N CYS A 533 0.24 -7.64 10.74
CA CYS A 533 1.31 -7.68 9.75
C CYS A 533 2.43 -6.69 10.10
N PHE A 534 3.69 -7.10 9.99
CA PHE A 534 4.85 -6.24 10.26
C PHE A 534 5.47 -5.73 8.96
N THR A 535 5.49 -4.41 8.80
CA THR A 535 6.02 -3.73 7.60
C THR A 535 7.15 -2.78 7.99
N ARG A 536 7.86 -2.26 6.99
CA ARG A 536 8.91 -1.25 7.19
C ARG A 536 8.37 0.15 7.49
N PHE A 537 7.05 0.33 7.59
CA PHE A 537 6.45 1.64 7.79
C PHE A 537 6.68 2.14 9.22
N GLU A 538 7.44 3.24 9.35
CA GLU A 538 7.70 3.96 10.61
C GLU A 538 7.86 3.05 11.86
N PRO A 539 8.74 2.02 11.84
CA PRO A 539 8.79 1.01 12.89
C PRO A 539 9.06 1.61 14.27
N ARG A 540 9.80 2.73 14.32
CA ARG A 540 10.11 3.46 15.56
C ARG A 540 8.89 4.04 16.25
N LYS A 541 7.82 4.29 15.49
CA LYS A 541 6.58 4.86 15.98
C LYS A 541 5.51 3.79 16.16
N VAL A 542 5.47 2.81 15.26
CA VAL A 542 4.44 1.77 15.23
C VAL A 542 4.67 0.64 16.25
N ILE A 543 5.91 0.14 16.39
CA ILE A 543 6.21 -1.05 17.20
C ILE A 543 6.13 -0.78 18.73
N PRO A 544 6.60 0.36 19.27
CA PRO A 544 6.56 0.57 20.73
C PRO A 544 5.14 0.57 21.34
N PRO A 545 4.13 1.24 20.77
CA PRO A 545 2.74 1.11 21.22
C PRO A 545 2.22 -0.34 21.17
N PHE A 546 2.61 -1.09 20.13
CA PHE A 546 2.22 -2.49 19.98
C PHE A 546 2.79 -3.38 21.09
N VAL A 547 4.09 -3.27 21.39
CA VAL A 547 4.73 -4.01 22.49
C VAL A 547 4.10 -3.67 23.85
N ARG A 548 3.79 -2.39 24.10
CA ARG A 548 3.07 -1.98 25.32
C ARG A 548 1.67 -2.58 25.39
N LEU A 549 0.94 -2.64 24.27
CA LEU A 549 -0.36 -3.28 24.22
C LEU A 549 -0.26 -4.77 24.59
N LEU A 550 0.69 -5.52 24.01
CA LEU A 550 0.85 -6.94 24.30
C LEU A 550 1.03 -7.21 25.81
N LYS A 551 1.77 -6.35 26.53
CA LYS A 551 1.94 -6.46 27.98
C LYS A 551 0.65 -6.19 28.77
N ALA A 552 -0.22 -5.34 28.23
CA ALA A 552 -1.43 -4.89 28.92
C ALA A 552 -2.61 -5.86 28.78
N LEU A 553 -2.58 -6.78 27.81
CA LEU A 553 -3.68 -7.69 27.52
C LEU A 553 -3.60 -8.96 28.38
N PRO A 554 -4.47 -9.12 29.41
CA PRO A 554 -4.36 -10.22 30.37
C PRO A 554 -4.81 -11.58 29.81
N ASN A 555 -5.65 -11.57 28.77
CA ASN A 555 -6.28 -12.75 28.19
C ASN A 555 -5.80 -13.06 26.77
N LEU A 556 -4.73 -12.39 26.31
CA LEU A 556 -4.19 -12.63 24.98
C LEU A 556 -3.52 -14.01 24.93
N GLN A 557 -4.13 -14.94 24.21
CA GLN A 557 -3.68 -16.33 24.08
C GLN A 557 -3.06 -16.62 22.72
N THR A 558 -3.52 -15.93 21.67
CA THR A 558 -3.12 -16.22 20.29
C THR A 558 -2.56 -14.98 19.61
N LEU A 559 -1.35 -15.10 19.06
CA LEU A 559 -0.72 -14.09 18.22
C LEU A 559 -0.46 -14.66 16.82
N GLU A 560 -1.04 -14.01 15.82
CA GLU A 560 -0.94 -14.44 14.43
C GLU A 560 -0.30 -13.34 13.60
N ILE A 561 0.69 -13.73 12.82
CA ILE A 561 1.48 -12.85 11.98
C ILE A 561 1.43 -13.41 10.57
N PRO A 562 0.42 -13.04 9.76
CA PRO A 562 0.34 -13.50 8.38
C PRO A 562 1.59 -13.13 7.61
N HIS A 563 2.08 -11.89 7.77
CA HIS A 563 3.23 -11.38 7.05
C HIS A 563 4.17 -10.56 7.93
N ALA A 564 5.47 -10.73 7.73
CA ALA A 564 6.50 -9.84 8.24
C ALA A 564 7.63 -9.67 7.23
N HIS A 565 7.97 -8.42 6.90
CA HIS A 565 9.06 -8.15 5.97
C HIS A 565 10.40 -8.64 6.54
N GLY A 566 11.24 -9.32 5.76
CA GLY A 566 12.47 -9.96 6.27
C GLY A 566 13.46 -9.01 6.98
N SER A 567 13.51 -7.74 6.55
CA SER A 567 14.32 -6.70 7.20
C SER A 567 13.83 -6.28 8.60
N MET A 568 12.65 -6.74 9.02
CA MET A 568 12.09 -6.42 10.34
C MET A 568 12.79 -7.20 11.45
N THR A 569 13.55 -8.25 11.15
CA THR A 569 14.17 -9.12 12.16
C THR A 569 14.97 -8.34 13.21
N SER A 570 15.89 -7.46 12.79
CA SER A 570 16.73 -6.67 13.72
C SER A 570 15.93 -5.62 14.49
N ILE A 571 14.91 -5.04 13.86
CA ILE A 571 13.99 -4.07 14.46
C ILE A 571 13.14 -4.75 15.54
N LEU A 572 12.57 -5.91 15.22
CA LEU A 572 11.78 -6.71 16.16
C LEU A 572 12.64 -7.11 17.34
N LYS A 573 13.89 -7.55 17.11
CA LYS A 573 14.84 -7.82 18.20
C LYS A 573 14.97 -6.63 19.14
N SER A 574 15.29 -5.44 18.63
CA SER A 574 15.55 -4.28 19.50
C SER A 574 14.34 -3.82 20.30
N TYR A 575 13.12 -4.03 19.79
CA TYR A 575 11.89 -3.63 20.50
C TYR A 575 11.31 -4.71 21.42
N PHE A 576 11.52 -5.99 21.10
CA PHE A 576 11.00 -7.11 21.89
C PHE A 576 11.99 -7.58 22.96
N GLU A 577 13.29 -7.37 22.80
CA GLU A 577 14.31 -7.69 23.81
C GLU A 577 13.97 -7.08 25.19
N GLY A 578 14.06 -7.91 26.23
CA GLY A 578 13.70 -7.53 27.61
C GLY A 578 12.20 -7.55 27.94
N ASN A 579 11.32 -7.90 26.99
CA ASN A 579 9.88 -8.04 27.23
C ASN A 579 9.50 -9.53 27.42
N VAL A 580 8.42 -9.76 28.17
CA VAL A 580 7.88 -11.10 28.44
C VAL A 580 6.35 -11.07 28.30
N PHE A 581 5.80 -12.06 27.61
CA PHE A 581 4.38 -12.22 27.29
C PHE A 581 3.93 -13.64 27.70
N PRO A 582 3.68 -13.88 28.98
CA PRO A 582 3.43 -15.24 29.49
C PRO A 582 2.06 -15.79 29.10
N THR A 583 1.11 -14.94 28.71
CA THR A 583 -0.27 -15.33 28.38
C THR A 583 -0.39 -15.93 26.97
N ILE A 584 0.56 -15.65 26.09
CA ILE A 584 0.55 -16.10 24.69
C ILE A 584 0.90 -17.59 24.66
N GLN A 585 -0.06 -18.41 24.24
CA GLN A 585 0.03 -19.87 24.17
C GLN A 585 0.13 -20.38 22.74
N LYS A 586 -0.43 -19.66 21.76
CA LYS A 586 -0.42 -20.02 20.35
C LYS A 586 0.18 -18.92 19.49
N VAL A 587 1.08 -19.30 18.60
CA VAL A 587 1.72 -18.38 17.66
C VAL A 587 1.73 -18.96 16.24
N VAL A 588 1.33 -18.14 15.27
CA VAL A 588 1.51 -18.42 13.84
C VAL A 588 2.34 -17.29 13.24
N MET A 589 3.53 -17.57 12.72
CA MET A 589 4.41 -16.50 12.23
C MET A 589 5.46 -16.95 11.21
N PRO A 590 6.01 -16.00 10.43
CA PRO A 590 7.12 -16.29 9.53
C PRO A 590 8.43 -16.40 10.31
N THR A 591 9.40 -17.13 9.74
CA THR A 591 10.75 -17.34 10.29
C THR A 591 11.48 -16.02 10.64
N CYS A 592 11.23 -14.93 9.90
CA CYS A 592 11.83 -13.61 10.16
C CYS A 592 11.29 -12.93 11.43
N ALA A 593 10.13 -13.33 11.96
CA ALA A 593 9.52 -12.77 13.17
C ALA A 593 9.91 -13.51 14.46
N HIS A 594 10.85 -14.45 14.39
CA HIS A 594 11.24 -15.34 15.50
C HIS A 594 11.69 -14.64 16.80
N GLU A 595 12.13 -13.39 16.73
CA GLU A 595 12.52 -12.61 17.92
C GLU A 595 11.36 -12.41 18.90
N ILE A 596 10.11 -12.42 18.41
CA ILE A 596 8.91 -12.31 19.25
C ILE A 596 8.73 -13.57 20.12
N LEU A 597 9.05 -14.76 19.58
CA LEU A 597 8.94 -16.02 20.34
C LEU A 597 9.86 -16.06 21.55
N ARG A 598 10.99 -15.35 21.52
CA ARG A 598 11.92 -15.28 22.68
C ARG A 598 11.26 -14.69 23.92
N CYS A 599 10.20 -13.90 23.72
CA CYS A 599 9.45 -13.24 24.77
C CYS A 599 8.24 -14.05 25.25
N CYS A 600 7.95 -15.23 24.70
CA CYS A 600 6.72 -15.99 24.97
C CYS A 600 7.03 -17.29 25.73
N PRO A 601 7.31 -17.26 27.04
CA PRO A 601 7.70 -18.47 27.79
C PRO A 601 6.57 -19.49 27.94
N GLY A 602 5.31 -19.05 27.89
CA GLY A 602 4.11 -19.88 28.04
C GLY A 602 3.62 -20.56 26.76
N ILE A 603 4.42 -20.56 25.69
CA ILE A 603 4.01 -21.06 24.39
C ILE A 603 3.76 -22.57 24.40
N ARG A 604 2.66 -22.98 23.77
CA ARG A 604 2.21 -24.37 23.61
C ARG A 604 2.12 -24.78 22.15
N GLU A 605 1.72 -23.88 21.27
CA GLU A 605 1.54 -24.15 19.84
C GLU A 605 2.31 -23.15 18.99
N VAL A 606 3.11 -23.65 18.05
CA VAL A 606 3.85 -22.83 17.09
C VAL A 606 3.66 -23.37 15.69
N THR A 607 3.16 -22.52 14.80
CA THR A 607 3.01 -22.80 13.37
C THR A 607 3.87 -21.83 12.57
N CYS A 608 4.75 -22.36 11.73
CA CYS A 608 5.58 -21.58 10.81
C CYS A 608 4.87 -21.45 9.46
N ASN A 609 4.51 -20.22 9.07
CA ASN A 609 3.87 -19.97 7.77
C ASN A 609 4.86 -19.55 6.67
N GLU A 610 6.14 -19.32 7.00
CA GLU A 610 7.17 -18.99 6.02
C GLU A 610 8.57 -19.33 6.50
N GLY A 611 9.39 -19.86 5.59
CA GLY A 611 10.78 -20.24 5.83
C GLY A 611 10.89 -21.70 6.26
N ASP A 612 12.05 -22.08 6.80
CA ASP A 612 12.30 -23.44 7.31
C ASP A 612 11.94 -23.61 8.78
N GLY A 613 11.64 -22.53 9.51
CA GLY A 613 11.36 -22.54 10.93
C GLY A 613 12.56 -22.84 11.83
N GLY A 614 13.78 -22.97 11.30
CA GLY A 614 14.98 -23.28 12.08
C GLY A 614 15.33 -22.18 13.10
N THR A 615 15.11 -20.92 12.76
CA THR A 615 15.28 -19.80 13.70
C THR A 615 14.18 -19.75 14.75
N LEU A 616 12.95 -20.19 14.43
CA LEU A 616 11.86 -20.32 15.40
C LEU A 616 12.21 -21.35 16.47
N VAL A 617 12.71 -22.53 16.06
CA VAL A 617 13.20 -23.54 17.02
C VAL A 617 14.32 -23.00 17.88
N SER A 618 15.25 -22.23 17.29
CA SER A 618 16.32 -21.59 18.06
C SER A 618 15.78 -20.58 19.08
N ALA A 619 14.78 -19.78 18.70
CA ALA A 619 14.11 -18.84 19.60
C ALA A 619 13.35 -19.54 20.74
N LEU A 620 12.66 -20.65 20.46
CA LEU A 620 11.97 -21.47 21.47
C LEU A 620 12.94 -22.06 22.49
N VAL A 621 14.09 -22.56 22.03
CA VAL A 621 15.15 -23.04 22.93
C VAL A 621 15.67 -21.89 23.80
N SER A 622 15.90 -20.71 23.22
CA SER A 622 16.37 -19.54 23.96
C SER A 622 15.35 -19.02 24.98
N ALA A 623 14.05 -19.12 24.69
CA ALA A 623 12.97 -18.75 25.61
C ALA A 623 12.78 -19.75 26.76
N GLY A 624 13.35 -20.95 26.66
CA GLY A 624 13.13 -22.01 27.65
C GLY A 624 11.69 -22.55 27.64
N CYS A 625 11.09 -22.67 26.46
CA CYS A 625 9.70 -23.09 26.28
C CYS A 625 9.47 -24.56 26.68
N SER A 626 9.24 -24.79 27.98
CA SER A 626 8.98 -26.11 28.56
C SER A 626 7.56 -26.63 28.35
N SER A 627 6.64 -25.77 27.90
CA SER A 627 5.22 -26.10 27.70
C SER A 627 4.84 -26.36 26.24
N LEU A 628 5.82 -26.48 25.34
CA LEU A 628 5.55 -26.68 23.91
C LEU A 628 4.93 -28.06 23.64
N GLU A 629 3.73 -28.08 23.07
CA GLU A 629 2.92 -29.27 22.78
C GLU A 629 2.74 -29.53 21.28
N VAL A 630 2.65 -28.47 20.46
CA VAL A 630 2.37 -28.56 19.01
C VAL A 630 3.39 -27.75 18.22
N LEU A 631 3.97 -28.37 17.18
CA LEU A 631 4.93 -27.73 16.29
C LEU A 631 4.60 -28.03 14.82
N GLU A 632 4.22 -27.01 14.06
CA GLU A 632 3.73 -27.15 12.69
C GLU A 632 4.58 -26.35 11.68
N GLY A 633 4.79 -26.92 10.49
CA GLY A 633 5.46 -26.23 9.38
C GLY A 633 6.98 -26.03 9.55
N ILE A 634 7.65 -26.86 10.35
CA ILE A 634 9.08 -26.73 10.67
C ILE A 634 9.94 -27.80 9.96
N ALA A 635 11.03 -27.39 9.30
CA ALA A 635 12.19 -28.25 8.99
C ALA A 635 13.47 -27.66 9.57
N ALA A 636 13.53 -27.68 10.89
CA ALA A 636 14.75 -27.32 11.58
C ALA A 636 15.83 -28.37 11.35
N GLY A 637 17.06 -27.91 11.09
CA GLY A 637 18.20 -28.81 10.90
C GLY A 637 18.53 -29.64 12.16
N PRO A 638 19.37 -30.69 12.01
CA PRO A 638 19.70 -31.62 13.10
C PRO A 638 20.27 -30.93 14.35
N LEU A 639 21.00 -29.82 14.18
CA LEU A 639 21.58 -29.05 15.28
C LEU A 639 20.49 -28.38 16.13
N GLN A 640 19.53 -27.72 15.48
CA GLN A 640 18.42 -27.05 16.13
C GLN A 640 17.51 -28.07 16.82
N MET A 641 17.22 -29.19 16.15
CA MET A 641 16.41 -30.24 16.77
C MET A 641 17.11 -30.88 17.98
N LYS A 642 18.43 -31.13 17.90
CA LYS A 642 19.21 -31.60 19.06
C LYS A 642 19.07 -30.65 20.25
N ARG A 643 19.08 -29.33 20.02
CA ARG A 643 18.87 -28.33 21.06
C ARG A 643 17.44 -28.36 21.63
N LEU A 644 16.43 -28.52 20.78
CA LEU A 644 15.04 -28.65 21.21
C LEU A 644 14.81 -29.92 22.05
N VAL A 645 15.38 -31.05 21.62
CA VAL A 645 15.34 -32.31 22.38
C VAL A 645 15.96 -32.15 23.77
N ASN A 646 17.05 -31.39 23.89
CA ASN A 646 17.68 -31.13 25.18
C ASN A 646 16.79 -30.35 26.15
N GLN A 647 15.84 -29.54 25.64
CA GLN A 647 14.85 -28.84 26.46
C GLN A 647 13.72 -29.78 26.95
N ARG A 648 13.57 -30.95 26.32
CA ARG A 648 12.55 -31.97 26.64
C ARG A 648 11.11 -31.41 26.76
N PRO A 649 10.62 -30.59 25.82
CA PRO A 649 9.23 -30.16 25.83
C PRO A 649 8.28 -31.38 25.74
N PRO A 650 7.07 -31.31 26.31
CA PRO A 650 6.05 -32.34 26.23
C PRO A 650 5.36 -32.33 24.85
N LEU A 651 6.15 -32.38 23.78
CA LEU A 651 5.69 -32.27 22.40
C LEU A 651 4.78 -33.45 22.06
N ARG A 652 3.52 -33.18 21.70
CA ARG A 652 2.47 -34.17 21.43
C ARG A 652 2.19 -34.34 19.94
N ARG A 653 2.24 -33.24 19.17
CA ARG A 653 1.93 -33.24 17.74
C ARG A 653 2.97 -32.46 16.95
N VAL A 654 3.38 -33.02 15.82
CA VAL A 654 4.22 -32.33 14.84
C VAL A 654 3.62 -32.45 13.46
N GLN A 655 3.70 -31.38 12.67
CA GLN A 655 3.30 -31.37 11.26
C GLN A 655 4.52 -31.08 10.38
N ILE A 656 4.79 -31.98 9.45
CA ILE A 656 5.98 -31.99 8.61
C ILE A 656 5.54 -31.85 7.16
N ASN A 657 6.08 -30.83 6.48
CA ASN A 657 5.88 -30.66 5.06
C ASN A 657 6.80 -31.61 4.28
N VAL A 658 6.20 -32.55 3.55
CA VAL A 658 6.91 -33.61 2.82
C VAL A 658 7.83 -33.06 1.72
N ARG A 659 7.56 -31.86 1.22
CA ARG A 659 8.35 -31.23 0.14
C ARG A 659 9.61 -30.54 0.64
N MET A 660 9.82 -30.48 1.95
CA MET A 660 11.03 -29.90 2.53
C MET A 660 12.24 -30.80 2.24
N LYS A 661 13.44 -30.22 2.30
CA LYS A 661 14.67 -31.00 2.06
C LYS A 661 14.84 -32.07 3.15
N ASP A 662 15.06 -33.30 2.72
CA ASP A 662 15.30 -34.47 3.59
C ASP A 662 14.21 -34.72 4.67
N PRO A 663 12.92 -34.89 4.29
CA PRO A 663 11.83 -35.05 5.26
C PRO A 663 12.04 -36.26 6.18
N GLU A 664 12.67 -37.31 5.67
CA GLU A 664 13.04 -38.50 6.45
C GLU A 664 13.94 -38.18 7.66
N LYS A 665 14.93 -37.28 7.47
CA LYS A 665 15.86 -36.90 8.54
C LYS A 665 15.12 -36.07 9.59
N ASN A 666 14.21 -35.20 9.16
CA ASN A 666 13.40 -34.39 10.05
C ASN A 666 12.46 -35.28 10.87
N ILE A 667 11.76 -36.23 10.25
CA ILE A 667 10.89 -37.19 10.96
C ILE A 667 11.72 -37.95 12.01
N LYS A 668 12.85 -38.57 11.62
CA LYS A 668 13.71 -39.35 12.54
C LYS A 668 14.21 -38.53 13.73
N SER A 669 14.40 -37.23 13.56
CA SER A 669 14.88 -36.34 14.62
C SER A 669 13.90 -36.21 15.80
N PHE A 670 12.61 -36.51 15.58
CA PHE A 670 11.58 -36.48 16.61
C PHE A 670 11.49 -37.76 17.48
N SER A 671 12.27 -38.80 17.16
CA SER A 671 12.32 -40.08 17.92
C SER A 671 12.69 -39.93 19.40
N LYS A 672 13.21 -38.76 19.79
CA LYS A 672 13.68 -38.46 21.15
C LYS A 672 12.64 -37.74 22.02
N PHE A 673 11.42 -37.51 21.53
CA PHE A 673 10.33 -36.91 22.29
C PHE A 673 9.37 -37.99 22.80
N PRO A 674 9.46 -38.41 24.08
CA PRO A 674 8.65 -39.52 24.59
C PRO A 674 7.14 -39.21 24.61
N SER A 675 6.79 -37.92 24.70
CA SER A 675 5.41 -37.43 24.69
C SER A 675 4.79 -37.32 23.30
N LEU A 676 5.54 -37.59 22.22
CA LEU A 676 5.03 -37.45 20.87
C LEU A 676 3.99 -38.53 20.57
N ARG A 677 2.85 -38.11 20.02
CA ARG A 677 1.70 -38.98 19.71
C ARG A 677 1.29 -38.92 18.27
N VAL A 678 1.35 -37.73 17.67
CA VAL A 678 0.87 -37.49 16.31
C VAL A 678 1.98 -36.93 15.44
N ILE A 679 2.23 -37.58 14.30
CA ILE A 679 3.03 -37.02 13.21
C ILE A 679 2.09 -36.81 12.03
N GLU A 680 1.93 -35.56 11.62
CA GLU A 680 1.19 -35.17 10.43
C GLU A 680 2.14 -34.95 9.26
N LEU A 681 1.83 -35.53 8.12
CA LEU A 681 2.61 -35.41 6.88
C LEU A 681 1.79 -34.63 5.86
N ASP A 682 2.20 -33.39 5.58
CA ASP A 682 1.56 -32.56 4.56
C ASP A 682 2.08 -32.97 3.19
N SER A 683 1.20 -33.58 2.39
CA SER A 683 1.55 -34.09 1.07
C SER A 683 0.59 -33.62 0.00
N GLY A 684 1.11 -33.49 -1.22
CA GLY A 684 0.26 -33.47 -2.42
C GLY A 684 -0.22 -34.88 -2.76
N GLN A 685 -0.18 -35.25 -4.03
CA GLN A 685 -0.45 -36.64 -4.45
C GLN A 685 0.82 -37.48 -4.66
N GLU A 686 1.89 -37.17 -3.93
CA GLU A 686 3.10 -37.99 -3.95
C GLU A 686 2.89 -39.27 -3.12
N ASP A 687 3.57 -40.34 -3.50
CA ASP A 687 3.61 -41.54 -2.67
C ASP A 687 4.38 -41.24 -1.38
N VAL A 688 3.67 -41.27 -0.26
CA VAL A 688 4.24 -41.04 1.08
C VAL A 688 4.43 -42.33 1.86
N GLY A 689 4.19 -43.51 1.26
CA GLY A 689 4.34 -44.80 1.91
C GLY A 689 5.67 -44.96 2.67
N PRO A 690 6.83 -44.62 2.07
CA PRO A 690 8.12 -44.65 2.77
C PRO A 690 8.17 -43.72 3.99
N LEU A 691 7.59 -42.53 3.90
CA LEU A 691 7.58 -41.55 5.00
C LEU A 691 6.62 -41.94 6.11
N VAL A 692 5.45 -42.52 5.77
CA VAL A 692 4.52 -43.09 6.74
C VAL A 692 5.22 -44.19 7.54
N LYS A 693 5.96 -45.09 6.88
CA LYS A 693 6.75 -46.12 7.57
C LYS A 693 7.77 -45.51 8.53
N ILE A 694 8.53 -44.51 8.07
CA ILE A 694 9.54 -43.82 8.91
C ILE A 694 8.88 -43.09 10.09
N ALA A 695 7.74 -42.44 9.89
CA ALA A 695 6.98 -41.77 10.94
C ALA A 695 6.44 -42.76 11.98
N THR A 696 5.92 -43.91 11.53
CA THR A 696 5.48 -45.01 12.39
C THR A 696 6.63 -45.54 13.24
N ASP A 697 7.78 -45.84 12.65
CA ASP A 697 8.97 -46.32 13.37
C ASP A 697 9.52 -45.27 14.35
N THR A 698 9.41 -43.99 13.99
CA THR A 698 9.75 -42.88 14.88
C THR A 698 8.83 -42.82 16.09
N LEU A 699 7.50 -42.95 15.89
CA LEU A 699 6.53 -42.95 16.99
C LEU A 699 6.68 -44.17 17.91
N ARG A 700 7.03 -45.35 17.38
CA ARG A 700 7.39 -46.52 18.19
C ARG A 700 8.63 -46.26 19.03
N SER A 701 9.65 -45.64 18.45
CA SER A 701 10.87 -45.26 19.18
C SER A 701 10.58 -44.29 20.32
N CYS A 702 9.64 -43.36 20.13
CA CYS A 702 9.16 -42.48 21.20
C CYS A 702 8.37 -43.20 22.31
N ALA A 703 7.85 -44.41 22.08
CA ALA A 703 7.08 -45.17 23.06
C ALA A 703 7.98 -46.00 23.98
N MET A 704 9.16 -46.38 23.49
CA MET A 704 10.10 -47.17 24.28
C MET A 704 10.62 -46.34 25.46
N PRO A 705 10.57 -46.87 26.69
CA PRO A 705 11.23 -46.23 27.81
C PRO A 705 12.71 -46.09 27.45
N PRO A 706 13.37 -44.96 27.81
CA PRO A 706 14.77 -44.76 27.50
C PRO A 706 15.55 -45.95 28.05
N ALA A 707 16.12 -46.76 27.15
CA ALA A 707 16.78 -48.03 27.47
C ALA A 707 17.68 -47.80 28.68
N GLY A 708 17.29 -48.41 29.81
CA GLY A 708 17.70 -48.02 31.15
C GLY A 708 19.16 -47.62 31.17
N GLY A 709 19.43 -46.32 31.20
CA GLY A 709 20.78 -45.81 31.36
C GLY A 709 21.26 -46.39 32.67
N SER A 710 22.15 -47.39 32.59
CA SER A 710 22.77 -48.05 33.73
C SER A 710 23.11 -46.98 34.75
N LYS A 711 22.29 -46.90 35.81
CA LYS A 711 22.49 -45.96 36.90
C LYS A 711 23.86 -46.33 37.45
N LYS A 712 24.90 -45.58 37.07
CA LYS A 712 26.13 -45.51 37.87
C LYS A 712 25.67 -45.00 39.22
N THR A 713 25.41 -45.93 40.12
CA THR A 713 25.11 -45.71 41.52
C THR A 713 26.24 -44.87 42.10
N ARG A 714 26.03 -43.57 42.22
CA ARG A 714 26.76 -42.76 43.18
C ARG A 714 26.25 -43.20 44.55
N LYS A 715 27.04 -44.07 45.17
CA LYS A 715 26.93 -44.51 46.56
C LYS A 715 26.95 -43.26 47.45
N GLY A 716 25.85 -43.00 48.15
CA GLY A 716 25.68 -41.88 49.07
C GLY A 716 24.32 -41.98 49.73
N ASP A 717 24.33 -42.41 50.99
CA ASP A 717 23.20 -42.79 51.82
C ASP A 717 22.14 -41.70 51.95
N LEU A 718 20.87 -42.07 51.76
CA LEU A 718 19.72 -41.34 52.32
C LEU A 718 18.58 -42.35 52.53
N VAL A 719 18.34 -42.62 53.81
CA VAL A 719 17.21 -43.38 54.35
C VAL A 719 15.94 -42.56 54.13
N VAL A 720 14.98 -43.09 53.36
CA VAL A 720 13.62 -42.54 53.31
C VAL A 720 12.61 -43.67 53.42
N ASN A 721 11.66 -43.45 54.34
CA ASN A 721 10.63 -44.35 54.82
C ASN A 721 9.73 -44.87 53.70
N LYS A 722 9.48 -46.18 53.75
CA LYS A 722 8.29 -46.83 53.20
C LYS A 722 7.14 -46.53 54.16
N ASP A 723 6.03 -46.01 53.63
CA ASP A 723 4.65 -46.31 54.02
C ASP A 723 3.76 -45.22 53.39
N ASP A 724 3.18 -45.52 52.22
CA ASP A 724 1.96 -44.91 51.66
C ASP A 724 1.68 -45.53 50.28
N GLU A 725 1.20 -46.79 50.27
CA GLU A 725 0.59 -47.43 49.11
C GLU A 725 -0.85 -46.94 48.96
N VAL A 726 -1.05 -45.87 48.19
CA VAL A 726 -2.39 -45.45 47.73
C VAL A 726 -2.67 -46.13 46.39
N ALA A 727 -3.65 -47.04 46.39
CA ALA A 727 -4.15 -47.75 45.21
C ALA A 727 -4.67 -46.76 44.14
N PHE A 728 -3.88 -46.53 43.09
CA PHE A 728 -4.29 -45.75 41.93
C PHE A 728 -5.10 -46.64 40.97
N ASN A 729 -6.40 -46.35 40.84
CA ASN A 729 -7.27 -46.92 39.81
C ASN A 729 -6.76 -46.51 38.42
N SER A 730 -6.03 -47.42 37.75
CA SER A 730 -5.50 -47.25 36.40
C SER A 730 -6.57 -47.55 35.35
N GLY A 731 -7.43 -46.56 35.11
CA GLY A 731 -8.10 -46.44 33.82
C GLY A 731 -7.04 -46.19 32.75
N LEU A 732 -6.41 -47.26 32.24
CA LEU A 732 -5.39 -47.24 31.19
C LEU A 732 -6.00 -46.65 29.92
N THR A 733 -5.91 -45.33 29.76
CA THR A 733 -6.08 -44.68 28.47
C THR A 733 -5.04 -45.27 27.54
N ILE A 734 -5.48 -46.05 26.55
CA ILE A 734 -4.63 -46.64 25.52
C ILE A 734 -3.78 -45.51 24.92
N ASP A 735 -2.45 -45.63 24.99
CA ASP A 735 -1.48 -44.65 24.48
C ASP A 735 -1.50 -44.65 22.94
N GLN A 736 -2.62 -44.24 22.35
CA GLN A 736 -2.84 -44.36 20.91
C GLN A 736 -1.97 -43.34 20.17
N ARG A 737 -1.07 -43.87 19.34
CA ARG A 737 -0.17 -43.09 18.47
C ARG A 737 -0.66 -43.15 17.04
N LEU A 738 -0.49 -42.05 16.31
CA LEU A 738 -1.10 -41.87 14.99
C LEU A 738 -0.14 -41.16 14.03
N VAL A 739 0.04 -41.74 12.85
CA VAL A 739 0.55 -41.00 11.69
C VAL A 739 -0.66 -40.57 10.85
N ARG A 740 -0.76 -39.29 10.54
CA ARG A 740 -1.84 -38.75 9.69
C ARG A 740 -1.23 -38.12 8.45
N VAL A 741 -1.68 -38.52 7.27
CA VAL A 741 -1.33 -37.87 6.02
C VAL A 741 -2.41 -36.87 5.67
N VAL A 742 -2.03 -35.61 5.53
CA VAL A 742 -2.91 -34.50 5.17
C VAL A 742 -2.69 -34.19 3.70
N ARG A 743 -3.71 -34.43 2.87
CA ARG A 743 -3.64 -34.26 1.41
C ARG A 743 -4.21 -32.92 0.98
N PHE A 744 -3.44 -32.15 0.22
CA PHE A 744 -3.85 -30.87 -0.37
C PHE A 744 -3.96 -30.95 -1.90
N ASP A 745 -4.70 -30.01 -2.51
CA ASP A 745 -4.82 -29.95 -3.97
C ASP A 745 -3.46 -29.73 -4.64
N ARG A 746 -3.19 -30.49 -5.70
CA ARG A 746 -1.89 -30.60 -6.37
C ARG A 746 -1.49 -29.33 -7.10
N LEU A 747 -2.47 -28.54 -7.57
CA LEU A 747 -2.24 -27.40 -8.46
C LEU A 747 -1.69 -26.14 -7.77
N GLY A 748 -1.77 -26.05 -6.44
CA GLY A 748 -1.46 -24.82 -5.72
C GLY A 748 -0.06 -24.67 -5.13
N TRP A 749 0.68 -25.77 -4.98
CA TRP A 749 1.81 -25.82 -4.05
C TRP A 749 3.19 -25.96 -4.74
N GLN A 750 3.36 -25.41 -5.95
CA GLN A 750 4.71 -25.28 -6.52
C GLN A 750 5.51 -24.20 -5.75
N TRP A 751 6.84 -24.34 -5.73
CA TRP A 751 7.86 -23.62 -4.94
C TRP A 751 7.52 -22.18 -4.48
N LEU A 752 8.13 -21.79 -3.35
CA LEU A 752 8.05 -20.45 -2.70
C LEU A 752 8.10 -19.25 -3.68
N SER A 753 8.68 -19.41 -4.87
CA SER A 753 8.77 -18.40 -5.91
C SER A 753 7.44 -18.03 -6.59
N GLN A 754 6.35 -18.79 -6.41
CA GLN A 754 5.01 -18.46 -6.98
C GLN A 754 3.95 -18.10 -5.92
N ARG A 755 4.37 -17.74 -4.70
CA ARG A 755 3.48 -17.44 -3.56
C ARG A 755 2.41 -16.40 -3.84
N GLU A 756 2.67 -15.44 -4.73
CA GLU A 756 1.70 -14.39 -5.08
C GLU A 756 0.38 -14.93 -5.65
N LYS A 757 0.37 -16.19 -6.12
CA LYS A 757 -0.81 -16.85 -6.68
C LYS A 757 -1.51 -17.81 -5.73
N TRP A 758 -1.03 -17.93 -4.49
CA TRP A 758 -1.61 -18.85 -3.53
C TRP A 758 -2.97 -18.36 -3.05
N THR A 759 -3.90 -19.30 -2.87
CA THR A 759 -5.24 -19.02 -2.35
C THR A 759 -5.49 -19.81 -1.06
N PRO A 760 -6.30 -19.31 -0.12
CA PRO A 760 -6.63 -20.04 1.10
C PRO A 760 -7.18 -21.45 0.84
N ALA A 761 -7.92 -21.64 -0.26
CA ALA A 761 -8.47 -22.93 -0.66
C ALA A 761 -7.40 -24.03 -0.83
N GLN A 762 -6.17 -23.67 -1.18
CA GLN A 762 -5.07 -24.62 -1.33
C GLN A 762 -4.55 -25.16 0.00
N PHE A 763 -4.86 -24.49 1.12
CA PHE A 763 -4.50 -24.90 2.47
C PHE A 763 -5.64 -25.66 3.17
N ILE A 764 -6.75 -25.91 2.48
CA ILE A 764 -7.83 -26.75 2.99
C ILE A 764 -7.50 -28.21 2.64
N PRO A 765 -7.35 -29.10 3.63
CA PRO A 765 -7.15 -30.52 3.36
C PRO A 765 -8.34 -31.12 2.60
N ILE A 766 -8.04 -31.86 1.53
CA ILE A 766 -9.05 -32.59 0.73
C ILE A 766 -9.30 -33.96 1.35
N LYS A 767 -8.26 -34.58 1.91
CA LYS A 767 -8.32 -35.94 2.44
C LYS A 767 -7.37 -36.10 3.62
N PHE A 768 -7.83 -36.85 4.62
CA PHE A 768 -7.01 -37.33 5.73
C PHE A 768 -6.87 -38.86 5.61
N GLU A 769 -5.64 -39.36 5.74
CA GLU A 769 -5.35 -40.80 5.80
C GLU A 769 -4.70 -41.08 7.16
N GLU A 770 -5.29 -41.98 7.94
CA GLU A 770 -4.87 -42.25 9.31
C GLU A 770 -4.25 -43.65 9.42
N TYR A 771 -3.06 -43.71 10.01
CA TYR A 771 -2.27 -44.92 10.19
C TYR A 771 -1.98 -45.10 11.68
N PRO A 772 -2.80 -45.89 12.40
CA PRO A 772 -2.59 -46.14 13.81
C PRO A 772 -1.27 -46.89 14.03
N VAL A 773 -0.53 -46.49 15.07
CA VAL A 773 0.73 -47.12 15.46
C VAL A 773 0.47 -47.96 16.71
N SER A 774 0.40 -49.27 16.49
CA SER A 774 0.35 -50.30 17.54
C SER A 774 1.67 -50.46 18.27
#